data_AF-A0A1X6PFP9-F1
#
_entry.id   AF-A0A1X6PFP9-F1
#
_cell.length_a   1.000
_cell.length_b   1.000
_cell.length_c   1.000
_cell.angle_alpha   90.00
_cell.angle_beta   90.00
_cell.angle_gamma   90.00
#
_symmetry.space_group_name_H-M   'P 1'
#
loop_
_entity.id
_entity.type
_entity.pdbx_description
1 polymer ?
#
loop_
_entity_poly.entity_id
_entity_poly.type
_entity_poly.pdbx_seq_one_letter_code
_entity_poly.pdbx_strand_id
1 'polypeptide(L)'
;MIHGLWGLTGGSDAGRCPVCVGCRLVHFLRPSRHVTGGDDRDVDVVGGQWEMAVWALANFCVRAKGAFTLSDGDIFTPCPTCKRLIPLSSEAVEGTGILYCHTAGCRTANTPVQAIYPIAASTLTEALNGCRRLAGGVRGYSPLRGVPVALQLPVLHCTGNIAKRVVLFILACQPEGLQDKARRVLLAIAGKGCLGSLYLREFRELVAAAVVHPDIYSNHLDPAFFIMLQLTQLMNASWREALTGPDAVARAGGAAAAQLAASLLGPLWEDVKPLDPVTKDTKVATLYLHAPIAHMQIQLGVARSGVALVSDDNMEGHLRGVGRFLHNHGNSASPAELLSNMAAVQQATIHFSTPRSHPSALVFTEVIRVCKCCKAFGRDGTADFEAIRSLGHNDAELELEVVDGGDELKISLHSLKPVVAVSGTARQRADGTKVRGKKEALRRGLRRRQRVIVACVCGRLNGGEKSAVVEHAAARRAAAMRAAVAAGVVASAGGESPADADGDLRGAASATTPLSSASSDDDSALGMFGADRHGSRPASLGLGLASASSAESERPASTAQLQRRARLAALPSFFPPPELLPLVFSRPAVYSSCEAVAALPGEGPKSAAEVNALLLEQAAVLRLFVQRTKSYPFAKWATGGSVNGEDVCTAAAALLQRLRRAYSERIEWDIDGGRPVDA
;
A
#
# COMPACT_ATOMS: atom_id res chain seq x y z
N MET A 1 -13.67 -3.95 -15.96
CA MET A 1 -13.78 -2.71 -15.13
C MET A 1 -12.82 -2.67 -13.93
N ILE A 2 -12.06 -3.73 -13.61
CA ILE A 2 -11.11 -3.76 -12.48
C ILE A 2 -9.74 -3.16 -12.84
N HIS A 3 -9.40 -3.06 -14.13
CA HIS A 3 -8.10 -2.54 -14.59
C HIS A 3 -7.90 -1.02 -14.38
N GLY A 4 -8.97 -0.22 -14.25
CA GLY A 4 -8.85 1.25 -14.15
C GLY A 4 -8.31 1.78 -12.81
N LEU A 5 -8.46 1.03 -11.72
CA LEU A 5 -7.98 1.44 -10.38
C LEU A 5 -6.51 1.07 -10.12
N TRP A 6 -5.86 0.36 -11.04
CA TRP A 6 -4.48 -0.11 -10.89
C TRP A 6 -3.46 1.02 -10.98
N GLY A 7 -3.81 2.12 -11.68
CA GLY A 7 -3.00 3.34 -11.73
C GLY A 7 -2.93 4.07 -10.39
N LEU A 8 -3.91 3.91 -9.50
CA LEU A 8 -3.98 4.64 -8.23
C LEU A 8 -3.43 3.86 -7.02
N THR A 9 -3.20 2.57 -7.16
CA THR A 9 -2.80 1.67 -6.07
C THR A 9 -1.50 0.96 -6.40
N GLY A 10 -0.44 1.75 -6.52
CA GLY A 10 0.93 1.25 -6.60
C GLY A 10 1.59 1.21 -5.24
N GLY A 11 2.12 0.05 -4.85
CA GLY A 11 2.95 -0.09 -3.65
C GLY A 11 4.40 -0.34 -4.02
N SER A 12 5.28 0.60 -3.70
CA SER A 12 6.73 0.31 -3.72
C SER A 12 7.09 -0.68 -2.61
N ASP A 13 8.27 -1.25 -2.71
CA ASP A 13 8.79 -2.14 -1.66
C ASP A 13 9.10 -1.36 -0.37
N ALA A 14 9.45 -0.08 -0.48
CA ALA A 14 9.78 0.82 0.62
C ALA A 14 8.61 1.71 1.10
N GLY A 15 7.72 2.13 0.20
CA GLY A 15 6.58 3.04 0.44
C GLY A 15 5.28 2.56 -0.21
N ARG A 16 4.27 2.24 0.60
CA ARG A 16 2.96 1.74 0.12
C ARG A 16 1.80 2.69 0.38
N CYS A 17 2.08 3.89 0.83
CA CYS A 17 1.04 4.82 1.18
C CYS A 17 0.40 5.38 -0.11
N PRO A 18 -0.93 5.28 -0.26
CA PRO A 18 -1.64 5.89 -1.37
C PRO A 18 -1.87 7.39 -1.16
N VAL A 19 -1.67 7.92 0.05
CA VAL A 19 -2.01 9.30 0.40
C VAL A 19 -0.81 10.22 0.42
N CYS A 20 0.35 9.74 0.86
CA CYS A 20 1.54 10.56 1.05
C CYS A 20 2.79 9.86 0.55
N VAL A 21 3.69 10.59 -0.10
CA VAL A 21 4.93 10.03 -0.67
C VAL A 21 6.00 9.72 0.38
N GLY A 22 5.99 10.42 1.52
CA GLY A 22 7.01 10.27 2.57
C GLY A 22 6.83 9.06 3.49
N CYS A 23 5.67 8.40 3.43
CA CYS A 23 5.36 7.32 4.37
C CYS A 23 6.06 6.01 3.98
N ARG A 24 7.05 5.61 4.78
CA ARG A 24 7.79 4.36 4.61
C ARG A 24 7.12 3.20 5.33
N LEU A 25 7.05 2.04 4.67
CA LEU A 25 6.41 0.81 5.17
C LEU A 25 6.96 0.36 6.52
N VAL A 26 8.26 0.53 6.75
CA VAL A 26 8.93 0.20 8.02
C VAL A 26 8.46 1.05 9.20
N HIS A 27 7.86 2.21 8.92
CA HIS A 27 7.38 3.17 9.92
C HIS A 27 5.86 3.26 10.02
N PHE A 28 5.11 2.48 9.24
CA PHE A 28 3.65 2.55 9.14
C PHE A 28 2.90 2.48 10.47
N LEU A 29 3.40 1.71 11.45
CA LEU A 29 2.78 1.55 12.76
C LEU A 29 3.36 2.47 13.84
N ARG A 30 4.28 3.37 13.47
CA ARG A 30 5.04 4.23 14.41
C ARG A 30 4.45 5.65 14.39
N PRO A 31 3.59 6.05 15.35
CA PRO A 31 3.04 7.41 15.38
C PRO A 31 4.13 8.49 15.38
N SER A 32 5.28 8.26 16.03
CA SER A 32 6.40 9.22 16.06
C SER A 32 7.01 9.55 14.70
N ARG A 33 6.76 8.73 13.67
CA ARG A 33 7.32 8.90 12.32
C ARG A 33 6.35 9.60 11.36
N HIS A 34 5.14 9.92 11.81
CA HIS A 34 4.10 10.59 11.00
C HIS A 34 3.72 11.98 11.56
N VAL A 35 4.50 12.50 12.50
CA VAL A 35 4.25 13.81 13.14
C VAL A 35 4.51 14.97 12.17
N THR A 36 5.37 14.77 11.17
CA THR A 36 5.64 15.74 10.10
C THR A 36 4.76 15.42 8.89
N GLY A 37 3.94 16.39 8.45
CA GLY A 37 3.23 16.29 7.18
C GLY A 37 4.22 16.05 6.03
N GLY A 38 3.91 15.09 5.16
CA GLY A 38 4.64 14.88 3.91
C GLY A 38 3.76 15.29 2.73
N ASP A 39 4.38 15.44 1.55
CA ASP A 39 3.64 15.83 0.35
C ASP A 39 2.55 14.82 -0.01
N ASP A 40 1.40 15.34 -0.43
CA ASP A 40 0.29 14.54 -0.92
C ASP A 40 0.71 13.77 -2.18
N ARG A 41 0.29 12.50 -2.22
CA ARG A 41 0.47 11.61 -3.36
C ARG A 41 -0.77 11.65 -4.25
N ASP A 42 -1.00 12.79 -4.88
CA ASP A 42 -2.11 12.96 -5.82
C ASP A 42 -1.87 12.30 -7.19
N VAL A 43 -2.83 12.48 -8.09
CA VAL A 43 -2.84 11.88 -9.42
C VAL A 43 -1.64 12.32 -10.26
N ASP A 44 -1.17 13.57 -10.12
CA ASP A 44 -0.04 14.07 -10.88
C ASP A 44 1.27 13.47 -10.38
N VAL A 45 1.42 13.35 -9.06
CA VAL A 45 2.57 12.67 -8.45
C VAL A 45 2.61 11.20 -8.88
N VAL A 46 1.47 10.52 -8.86
CA VAL A 46 1.33 9.14 -9.34
C VAL A 46 1.70 9.01 -10.82
N GLY A 47 1.27 9.95 -11.66
CA GLY A 47 1.65 10.01 -13.07
C GLY A 47 3.15 10.22 -13.27
N GLY A 48 3.77 11.13 -12.51
CA GLY A 48 5.21 11.36 -12.55
C GLY A 48 6.02 10.13 -12.09
N GLN A 49 5.54 9.41 -11.08
CA GLN A 49 6.15 8.15 -10.61
C GLN A 49 6.08 7.05 -11.68
N TRP A 50 4.97 6.96 -12.43
CA TRP A 50 4.88 6.06 -13.58
C TRP A 50 5.90 6.43 -14.67
N GLU A 51 5.99 7.72 -14.99
CA GLU A 51 6.96 8.23 -15.97
C GLU A 51 8.40 7.95 -15.53
N MET A 52 8.75 8.15 -14.26
CA MET A 52 10.06 7.83 -13.73
C MET A 52 10.41 6.33 -13.88
N ALA A 53 9.43 5.43 -13.68
CA ALA A 53 9.62 4.00 -13.93
C ALA A 53 9.88 3.69 -15.41
N VAL A 54 9.18 4.37 -16.32
CA VAL A 54 9.36 4.23 -17.77
C VAL A 54 10.71 4.81 -18.22
N TRP A 55 11.15 5.91 -17.63
CA TRP A 55 12.48 6.48 -17.89
C TRP A 55 13.58 5.49 -17.47
N ALA A 56 13.46 4.91 -16.27
CA ALA A 56 14.40 3.87 -15.83
C ALA A 56 14.37 2.62 -16.74
N LEU A 57 13.19 2.21 -17.21
CA LEU A 57 13.06 1.13 -18.20
C LEU A 57 13.74 1.48 -19.53
N ALA A 58 13.62 2.72 -20.00
CA ALA A 58 14.29 3.18 -21.23
C ALA A 58 15.82 3.08 -21.11
N ASN A 59 16.37 3.59 -20.01
CA ASN A 59 17.80 3.46 -19.68
C ASN A 59 18.23 2.00 -19.61
N PHE A 60 17.49 1.13 -18.93
CA PHE A 60 17.75 -0.31 -18.90
C PHE A 60 17.80 -0.90 -20.32
N CYS A 61 16.81 -0.59 -21.17
CA CYS A 61 16.73 -1.18 -22.49
C CYS A 61 17.84 -0.72 -23.45
N VAL A 62 18.43 0.46 -23.22
CA VAL A 62 19.58 0.95 -23.98
C VAL A 62 20.88 0.37 -23.39
N ARG A 63 21.06 0.43 -22.07
CA ARG A 63 22.35 0.15 -21.42
C ARG A 63 22.58 -1.33 -21.09
N ALA A 64 21.55 -2.16 -20.93
CA ALA A 64 21.69 -3.54 -20.42
C ALA A 64 22.53 -4.51 -21.27
N LYS A 65 22.75 -4.21 -22.56
CA LYS A 65 23.59 -5.04 -23.45
C LYS A 65 24.96 -4.44 -23.75
N GLY A 66 25.26 -3.22 -23.28
CA GLY A 66 26.48 -2.50 -23.65
C GLY A 66 26.66 -2.29 -25.17
N ALA A 67 25.56 -2.38 -25.94
CA ALA A 67 25.59 -2.41 -27.40
C ALA A 67 25.66 -1.03 -28.05
N PHE A 68 25.64 0.04 -27.25
CA PHE A 68 25.58 1.41 -27.70
C PHE A 68 26.62 2.25 -26.98
N THR A 69 27.17 3.22 -27.70
CA THR A 69 27.96 4.31 -27.13
C THR A 69 27.10 5.57 -27.12
N LEU A 70 27.09 6.28 -26.00
CA LEU A 70 26.40 7.57 -25.85
C LEU A 70 27.47 8.66 -25.90
N SER A 71 27.36 9.58 -26.85
CA SER A 71 28.29 10.72 -26.99
C SER A 71 27.56 11.88 -27.64
N ASP A 72 27.87 13.11 -27.23
CA ASP A 72 27.41 14.35 -27.88
C ASP A 72 25.89 14.41 -28.13
N GLY A 73 25.09 13.82 -27.24
CA GLY A 73 23.63 13.81 -27.38
C GLY A 73 23.07 12.85 -28.43
N ASP A 74 23.88 11.91 -28.93
CA ASP A 74 23.46 10.88 -29.88
C ASP A 74 23.79 9.46 -29.37
N ILE A 75 23.12 8.48 -29.96
CA ILE A 75 23.38 7.06 -29.73
C ILE A 75 24.12 6.50 -30.93
N PHE A 76 25.25 5.86 -30.66
CA PHE A 76 26.05 5.21 -31.67
C PHE A 76 25.93 3.70 -31.56
N THR A 77 25.65 3.03 -32.68
CA THR A 77 25.77 1.57 -32.79
C THR A 77 27.03 1.21 -33.58
N PRO A 78 27.83 0.23 -33.16
CA PRO A 78 28.95 -0.23 -33.94
C PRO A 78 28.46 -0.94 -35.21
N CYS A 79 29.07 -0.64 -36.36
CA CYS A 79 28.87 -1.41 -37.58
C CYS A 79 29.28 -2.88 -37.32
N PRO A 80 28.45 -3.89 -37.67
CA PRO A 80 28.79 -5.28 -37.42
C PRO A 80 30.09 -5.71 -38.13
N THR A 81 30.40 -5.09 -39.27
CA THR A 81 31.55 -5.41 -40.13
C THR A 81 32.79 -4.62 -39.75
N CYS A 82 32.78 -3.28 -39.90
CA CYS A 82 33.98 -2.46 -39.73
C CYS A 82 34.13 -1.86 -38.32
N LYS A 83 33.21 -2.17 -37.40
CA LYS A 83 33.17 -1.70 -35.99
C LYS A 83 33.10 -0.18 -35.79
N ARG A 84 33.17 0.63 -36.85
CA ARG A 84 32.97 2.08 -36.77
C ARG A 84 31.58 2.41 -36.27
N LEU A 85 31.51 3.45 -35.46
CA LEU A 85 30.29 3.94 -34.84
C LEU A 85 29.39 4.62 -35.88
N ILE A 86 28.12 4.22 -35.90
CA ILE A 86 27.08 4.80 -36.76
C ILE A 86 26.10 5.55 -35.85
N PRO A 87 25.94 6.87 -36.02
CA PRO A 87 25.03 7.67 -35.19
C PRO A 87 23.56 7.36 -35.52
N LEU A 88 22.70 7.33 -34.50
CA LEU A 88 21.26 7.14 -34.66
C LEU A 88 20.61 8.31 -35.41
N SER A 89 21.20 9.51 -35.35
CA SER A 89 20.77 10.65 -36.18
C SER A 89 20.90 10.39 -37.68
N SER A 90 21.72 9.43 -38.12
CA SER A 90 21.89 9.06 -39.55
C SER A 90 20.88 8.03 -40.06
N GLU A 91 19.75 7.86 -39.38
CA GLU A 91 18.64 7.02 -39.83
C GLU A 91 18.21 7.35 -41.26
N ALA A 92 18.08 6.30 -42.09
CA ALA A 92 17.61 6.46 -43.46
C ALA A 92 16.14 6.90 -43.53
N VAL A 93 15.33 6.45 -42.56
CA VAL A 93 13.95 6.89 -42.38
C VAL A 93 13.75 7.10 -40.90
N GLU A 94 13.35 8.32 -40.53
CA GLU A 94 13.16 8.72 -39.14
C GLU A 94 12.24 7.73 -38.41
N GLY A 95 12.72 7.20 -37.29
CA GLY A 95 11.92 6.37 -36.42
C GLY A 95 11.86 4.89 -36.79
N THR A 96 12.63 4.45 -37.80
CA THR A 96 12.73 3.03 -38.20
C THR A 96 13.82 2.26 -37.45
N GLY A 97 14.81 2.94 -36.86
CA GLY A 97 15.99 2.28 -36.28
C GLY A 97 16.87 1.60 -37.33
N ILE A 98 16.70 1.91 -38.62
CA ILE A 98 17.49 1.37 -39.73
C ILE A 98 18.60 2.34 -40.08
N LEU A 99 19.83 1.87 -39.95
CA LEU A 99 21.06 2.63 -40.18
C LEU A 99 21.87 2.00 -41.33
N TYR A 100 22.69 2.82 -41.99
CA TYR A 100 23.61 2.36 -43.02
C TYR A 100 25.02 2.83 -42.71
N CYS A 101 26.01 1.96 -43.02
CA CYS A 101 27.40 2.28 -42.75
C CYS A 101 28.03 2.98 -43.95
N HIS A 102 28.13 4.31 -43.93
CA HIS A 102 28.73 5.07 -45.04
C HIS A 102 30.27 5.10 -45.03
N THR A 103 30.90 4.20 -44.28
CA THR A 103 32.37 4.13 -44.23
C THR A 103 32.93 3.62 -45.56
N ALA A 104 33.82 4.40 -46.17
CA ALA A 104 34.55 4.01 -47.36
C ALA A 104 35.23 2.64 -47.16
N GLY A 105 34.94 1.69 -48.05
CA GLY A 105 35.48 0.32 -48.00
C GLY A 105 34.73 -0.66 -47.06
N CYS A 106 33.64 -0.24 -46.40
CA CYS A 106 32.82 -1.18 -45.63
C CYS A 106 32.04 -2.12 -46.55
N ARG A 107 32.25 -3.44 -46.39
CA ARG A 107 31.58 -4.47 -47.23
C ARG A 107 30.05 -4.51 -47.07
N THR A 108 29.50 -3.85 -46.05
CA THR A 108 28.06 -3.81 -45.74
C THR A 108 27.50 -2.39 -45.81
N ALA A 109 28.11 -1.50 -46.60
CA ALA A 109 27.71 -0.08 -46.65
C ALA A 109 26.24 0.16 -47.02
N ASN A 110 25.67 -0.72 -47.86
CA ASN A 110 24.27 -0.68 -48.29
C ASN A 110 23.40 -1.74 -47.59
N THR A 111 23.90 -2.40 -46.55
CA THR A 111 23.14 -3.38 -45.79
C THR A 111 22.51 -2.70 -44.57
N PRO A 112 21.20 -2.84 -44.33
CA PRO A 112 20.55 -2.22 -43.20
C PRO A 112 21.09 -2.80 -41.89
N VAL A 113 21.57 -1.92 -41.00
CA VAL A 113 21.96 -2.23 -39.63
C VAL A 113 20.80 -1.84 -38.73
N GLN A 114 20.23 -2.80 -38.00
CA GLN A 114 19.20 -2.48 -37.02
C GLN A 114 19.83 -1.98 -35.72
N ALA A 115 19.46 -0.78 -35.32
CA ALA A 115 19.82 -0.20 -34.03
C ALA A 115 19.07 -0.88 -32.87
N ILE A 116 17.90 -1.49 -33.10
CA ILE A 116 17.05 -2.01 -32.04
C ILE A 116 17.23 -3.52 -31.89
N TYR A 117 17.90 -3.93 -30.81
CA TYR A 117 18.04 -5.35 -30.47
C TYR A 117 16.84 -5.86 -29.66
N PRO A 118 16.38 -7.11 -29.90
CA PRO A 118 15.31 -7.72 -29.11
C PRO A 118 15.78 -8.00 -27.67
N ILE A 119 14.87 -7.83 -26.72
CA ILE A 119 15.00 -8.19 -25.30
C ILE A 119 13.93 -9.24 -25.01
N ALA A 120 14.29 -10.28 -24.26
CA ALA A 120 13.34 -11.31 -23.87
C ALA A 120 12.16 -10.72 -23.08
N ALA A 121 10.93 -11.13 -23.40
CA ALA A 121 9.72 -10.63 -22.76
C ALA A 121 9.75 -10.79 -21.23
N SER A 122 10.28 -11.92 -20.72
CA SER A 122 10.47 -12.16 -19.29
C SER A 122 11.39 -11.13 -18.64
N THR A 123 12.54 -10.84 -19.27
CA THR A 123 13.49 -9.82 -18.80
C THR A 123 12.88 -8.43 -18.78
N LEU A 124 12.11 -8.06 -19.82
CA LEU A 124 11.46 -6.75 -19.90
C LEU A 124 10.37 -6.59 -18.82
N THR A 125 9.57 -7.63 -18.60
CA THR A 125 8.60 -7.69 -17.51
C THR A 125 9.28 -7.59 -16.14
N GLU A 126 10.39 -8.31 -15.91
CA GLU A 126 11.14 -8.23 -14.65
C GLU A 126 11.70 -6.82 -14.41
N ALA A 127 12.31 -6.21 -15.43
CA ALA A 127 12.88 -4.87 -15.36
C ALA A 127 11.80 -3.83 -15.08
N LEU A 128 10.70 -3.80 -15.86
CA LEU A 128 9.60 -2.88 -15.60
C LEU A 128 9.01 -3.07 -14.20
N ASN A 129 8.83 -4.33 -13.78
CA ASN A 129 8.30 -4.63 -12.45
C ASN A 129 9.21 -4.12 -11.33
N GLY A 130 10.52 -4.23 -11.49
CA GLY A 130 11.49 -3.67 -10.56
C GLY A 130 11.52 -2.14 -10.58
N CYS A 131 11.62 -1.53 -11.77
CA CYS A 131 11.62 -0.06 -11.93
C CYS A 131 10.36 0.55 -11.32
N ARG A 132 9.17 0.02 -11.63
CA ARG A 132 7.94 0.55 -11.03
C ARG A 132 7.92 0.40 -9.53
N ARG A 133 8.39 -0.72 -8.96
CA ARG A 133 8.46 -0.87 -7.50
C ARG A 133 9.43 0.11 -6.88
N LEU A 134 10.54 0.46 -7.51
CA LEU A 134 11.45 1.49 -7.02
C LEU A 134 10.89 2.91 -7.16
N ALA A 135 10.06 3.16 -8.17
CA ALA A 135 9.49 4.47 -8.47
C ALA A 135 8.20 4.82 -7.70
N GLY A 136 7.67 3.92 -6.85
CA GLY A 136 6.41 4.15 -6.11
C GLY A 136 5.34 3.07 -6.31
N GLY A 137 5.58 2.09 -7.18
CA GLY A 137 4.78 0.88 -7.39
C GLY A 137 3.67 1.02 -8.43
N VAL A 138 3.59 2.15 -9.13
CA VAL A 138 2.50 2.50 -10.06
C VAL A 138 2.46 1.55 -11.27
N ARG A 139 1.27 1.25 -11.81
CA ARG A 139 1.10 0.28 -12.91
C ARG A 139 0.73 0.90 -14.27
N GLY A 140 0.57 2.22 -14.32
CA GLY A 140 0.11 2.95 -15.50
C GLY A 140 -0.28 4.38 -15.13
N TYR A 141 -0.77 5.13 -16.11
CA TYR A 141 -1.40 6.41 -15.79
C TYR A 141 -2.73 6.18 -15.08
N SER A 142 -3.09 7.12 -14.21
CA SER A 142 -4.44 7.14 -13.65
C SER A 142 -5.44 7.49 -14.75
N PRO A 143 -6.60 6.81 -14.84
CA PRO A 143 -7.68 7.25 -15.72
C PRO A 143 -8.29 8.60 -15.29
N LEU A 144 -7.95 9.10 -14.10
CA LEU A 144 -8.37 10.39 -13.57
C LEU A 144 -7.33 11.49 -13.80
N ARG A 145 -6.37 11.29 -14.72
CA ARG A 145 -5.34 12.30 -15.04
C ARG A 145 -5.99 13.64 -15.41
N GLY A 146 -5.49 14.73 -14.83
CA GLY A 146 -6.02 16.07 -15.04
C GLY A 146 -7.34 16.37 -14.30
N VAL A 147 -7.88 15.41 -13.53
CA VAL A 147 -9.04 15.64 -12.66
C VAL A 147 -8.54 15.98 -11.25
N PRO A 148 -8.98 17.10 -10.64
CA PRO A 148 -8.57 17.47 -9.28
C PRO A 148 -9.27 16.56 -8.25
N VAL A 149 -8.74 15.36 -8.05
CA VAL A 149 -9.22 14.39 -7.06
C VAL A 149 -8.15 14.08 -6.03
N ALA A 150 -8.56 14.00 -4.76
CA ALA A 150 -7.72 13.53 -3.67
C ALA A 150 -8.02 12.05 -3.37
N LEU A 151 -6.98 11.27 -3.12
CA LEU A 151 -7.13 9.87 -2.72
C LEU A 151 -7.60 9.79 -1.26
N GLN A 152 -8.77 9.19 -1.05
CA GLN A 152 -9.35 9.02 0.29
C GLN A 152 -8.93 7.69 0.92
N LEU A 153 -8.82 7.67 2.25
CA LEU A 153 -8.60 6.44 2.99
C LEU A 153 -9.78 5.48 2.83
N PRO A 154 -9.56 4.18 2.53
CA PRO A 154 -10.63 3.22 2.35
C PRO A 154 -11.15 2.76 3.71
N VAL A 155 -12.06 3.54 4.29
CA VAL A 155 -12.56 3.42 5.67
C VAL A 155 -13.00 2.01 6.00
N LEU A 156 -13.85 1.41 5.16
CA LEU A 156 -14.38 0.08 5.39
C LEU A 156 -13.26 -0.96 5.36
N HIS A 157 -12.38 -0.89 4.37
CA HIS A 157 -11.26 -1.82 4.25
C HIS A 157 -10.29 -1.67 5.42
N CYS A 158 -10.00 -0.45 5.88
CA CYS A 158 -9.14 -0.23 7.04
C CYS A 158 -9.76 -0.83 8.31
N THR A 159 -10.90 -0.31 8.73
CA THR A 159 -11.58 -0.71 9.97
C THR A 159 -12.02 -2.19 9.95
N GLY A 160 -12.49 -2.67 8.80
CA GLY A 160 -12.95 -4.04 8.62
C GLY A 160 -11.83 -5.07 8.59
N ASN A 161 -10.75 -4.82 7.86
CA ASN A 161 -9.62 -5.76 7.85
C ASN A 161 -8.92 -5.80 9.20
N ILE A 162 -8.80 -4.67 9.91
CA ILE A 162 -8.22 -4.67 11.26
C ILE A 162 -9.10 -5.50 12.21
N ALA A 163 -10.43 -5.29 12.21
CA ALA A 163 -11.36 -6.09 13.00
C ALA A 163 -11.25 -7.59 12.69
N LYS A 164 -11.22 -7.94 11.39
CA LYS A 164 -11.01 -9.33 10.94
C LYS A 164 -9.71 -9.91 11.47
N ARG A 165 -8.61 -9.17 11.37
CA ARG A 165 -7.28 -9.63 11.79
C ARG A 165 -7.22 -9.81 13.30
N VAL A 166 -7.72 -8.86 14.08
CA VAL A 166 -7.76 -8.96 15.55
C VAL A 166 -8.56 -10.18 15.98
N VAL A 167 -9.76 -10.38 15.44
CA VAL A 167 -10.61 -11.55 15.77
C VAL A 167 -9.91 -12.86 15.42
N LEU A 168 -9.37 -12.97 14.20
CA LEU A 168 -8.73 -14.21 13.74
C LEU A 168 -7.40 -14.48 14.45
N PHE A 169 -6.63 -13.44 14.77
CA PHE A 169 -5.39 -13.56 15.53
C PHE A 169 -5.64 -14.04 16.95
N ILE A 170 -6.56 -13.40 17.69
CA ILE A 170 -6.91 -13.82 19.05
C ILE A 170 -7.41 -15.26 19.04
N LEU A 171 -8.25 -15.62 18.06
CA LEU A 171 -8.74 -16.99 17.86
C LEU A 171 -7.59 -17.98 17.60
N ALA A 172 -6.64 -17.63 16.74
CA ALA A 172 -5.50 -18.49 16.41
C ALA A 172 -4.50 -18.65 17.55
N CYS A 173 -4.45 -17.70 18.48
CA CYS A 173 -3.65 -17.79 19.70
C CYS A 173 -4.33 -18.60 20.83
N GLN A 174 -5.58 -19.03 20.66
CA GLN A 174 -6.24 -19.88 21.66
C GLN A 174 -5.72 -21.31 21.57
N PRO A 175 -5.66 -22.05 22.71
CA PRO A 175 -5.45 -23.49 22.69
C PRO A 175 -6.51 -24.20 21.84
N GLU A 176 -6.15 -25.30 21.16
CA GLU A 176 -6.99 -26.00 20.16
C GLU A 176 -8.45 -26.23 20.62
N GLY A 177 -8.65 -26.74 21.84
CA GLY A 177 -9.99 -26.98 22.38
C GLY A 177 -10.81 -25.71 22.68
N LEU A 178 -10.16 -24.60 23.01
CA LEU A 178 -10.80 -23.29 23.19
C LEU A 178 -11.03 -22.59 21.85
N GLN A 179 -10.11 -22.73 20.92
CA GLN A 179 -10.21 -22.19 19.57
C GLN A 179 -11.49 -22.67 18.88
N ASP A 180 -11.78 -23.97 18.92
CA ASP A 180 -13.00 -24.52 18.29
C ASP A 180 -14.29 -24.06 18.96
N LYS A 181 -14.28 -23.94 20.29
CA LYS A 181 -15.42 -23.41 21.05
C LYS A 181 -15.66 -21.95 20.69
N ALA A 182 -14.63 -21.12 20.74
CA ALA A 182 -14.69 -19.72 20.37
C ALA A 182 -15.16 -19.53 18.93
N ARG A 183 -14.63 -20.32 17.98
CA ARG A 183 -15.05 -20.31 16.58
C ARG A 183 -16.55 -20.58 16.44
N ARG A 184 -17.09 -21.61 17.10
CA ARG A 184 -18.53 -21.92 17.08
C ARG A 184 -19.37 -20.78 17.65
N VAL A 185 -18.93 -20.17 18.75
CA VAL A 185 -19.63 -19.03 19.37
C VAL A 185 -19.64 -17.82 18.44
N LEU A 186 -18.50 -17.47 17.83
CA LEU A 186 -18.40 -16.37 16.86
C LEU A 186 -19.32 -16.59 15.65
N LEU A 187 -19.35 -17.81 15.10
CA LEU A 187 -20.23 -18.19 14.00
C LEU A 187 -21.72 -18.09 14.39
N ALA A 188 -22.07 -18.52 15.60
CA ALA A 188 -23.42 -18.40 16.12
C ALA A 188 -23.85 -16.95 16.33
N ILE A 189 -22.94 -16.06 16.77
CA ILE A 189 -23.20 -14.63 16.90
C ILE A 189 -23.46 -14.01 15.52
N ALA A 190 -22.63 -14.33 14.53
CA ALA A 190 -22.76 -13.83 13.17
C ALA A 190 -23.93 -14.46 12.39
N GLY A 191 -24.40 -15.64 12.81
CA GLY A 191 -25.44 -16.40 12.11
C GLY A 191 -24.96 -17.02 10.79
N LYS A 192 -23.72 -17.51 10.75
CA LYS A 192 -23.02 -17.93 9.52
C LYS A 192 -22.36 -19.29 9.67
N GLY A 193 -22.25 -20.03 8.57
CA GLY A 193 -21.66 -21.38 8.57
C GLY A 193 -20.13 -21.40 8.58
N CYS A 194 -19.46 -20.35 8.10
CA CYS A 194 -18.00 -20.25 8.12
C CYS A 194 -17.49 -18.81 8.25
N LEU A 195 -16.32 -18.64 8.85
CA LEU A 195 -15.71 -17.31 9.08
C LEU A 195 -15.27 -16.64 7.76
N GLY A 196 -14.99 -17.44 6.72
CA GLY A 196 -14.63 -16.93 5.39
C GLY A 196 -15.79 -16.24 4.68
N SER A 197 -17.03 -16.60 5.02
CA SER A 197 -18.24 -15.98 4.45
C SER A 197 -18.64 -14.65 5.10
N LEU A 198 -17.88 -14.21 6.11
CA LEU A 198 -18.20 -12.99 6.84
C LEU A 198 -17.79 -11.75 6.06
N TYR A 199 -18.71 -10.80 5.99
CA TYR A 199 -18.43 -9.45 5.52
C TYR A 199 -17.55 -8.69 6.52
N LEU A 200 -16.78 -7.72 6.03
CA LEU A 200 -15.94 -6.87 6.87
C LEU A 200 -16.70 -6.16 7.99
N ARG A 201 -17.97 -5.81 7.77
CA ARG A 201 -18.84 -5.21 8.79
C ARG A 201 -19.19 -6.19 9.92
N GLU A 202 -19.43 -7.46 9.59
CA GLU A 202 -19.77 -8.49 10.58
C GLU A 202 -18.59 -8.72 11.53
N PHE A 203 -17.35 -8.61 11.05
CA PHE A 203 -16.17 -8.63 11.94
C PHE A 203 -16.16 -7.47 12.95
N ARG A 204 -16.62 -6.27 12.59
CA ARG A 204 -16.74 -5.16 13.56
C ARG A 204 -17.79 -5.46 14.63
N GLU A 205 -18.89 -6.10 14.24
CA GLU A 205 -19.92 -6.54 15.19
C GLU A 205 -19.38 -7.61 16.15
N LEU A 206 -18.55 -8.53 15.66
CA LEU A 206 -17.85 -9.53 16.48
C LEU A 206 -16.85 -8.88 17.44
N VAL A 207 -16.09 -7.87 17.02
CA VAL A 207 -15.20 -7.11 17.92
C VAL A 207 -16.01 -6.47 19.05
N ALA A 208 -17.11 -5.79 18.74
CA ALA A 208 -17.98 -5.20 19.76
C ALA A 208 -18.54 -6.26 20.72
N ALA A 209 -18.97 -7.42 20.20
CA ALA A 209 -19.45 -8.53 21.03
C ALA A 209 -18.34 -9.05 21.96
N ALA A 210 -17.12 -9.18 21.47
CA ALA A 210 -15.97 -9.63 22.24
C ALA A 210 -15.48 -8.61 23.29
N VAL A 211 -15.66 -7.30 23.06
CA VAL A 211 -15.46 -6.30 24.12
C VAL A 211 -16.46 -6.51 25.26
N VAL A 212 -17.72 -6.80 24.94
CA VAL A 212 -18.76 -7.03 25.96
C VAL A 212 -18.61 -8.38 26.65
N HIS A 213 -18.24 -9.42 25.90
CA HIS A 213 -18.09 -10.80 26.36
C HIS A 213 -16.74 -11.37 25.90
N PRO A 214 -15.61 -11.03 26.54
CA PRO A 214 -14.28 -11.54 26.20
C PRO A 214 -14.17 -13.05 26.42
N ASP A 215 -15.02 -13.61 27.30
CA ASP A 215 -15.17 -15.04 27.57
C ASP A 215 -15.56 -15.85 26.33
N ILE A 216 -15.96 -15.19 25.23
CA ILE A 216 -16.09 -15.81 23.90
C ILE A 216 -14.81 -16.56 23.53
N TYR A 217 -13.63 -16.02 23.88
CA TYR A 217 -12.34 -16.65 23.62
C TYR A 217 -11.88 -17.50 24.81
N SER A 218 -11.89 -16.91 26.01
CA SER A 218 -11.43 -17.55 27.25
C SER A 218 -11.88 -16.76 28.46
N ASN A 219 -12.15 -17.44 29.59
CA ASN A 219 -12.55 -16.81 30.86
C ASN A 219 -11.50 -15.83 31.43
N HIS A 220 -10.24 -15.98 31.02
CA HIS A 220 -9.13 -15.12 31.40
C HIS A 220 -8.41 -14.62 30.14
N LEU A 221 -9.13 -13.82 29.33
CA LEU A 221 -8.54 -13.26 28.12
C LEU A 221 -7.35 -12.35 28.47
N ASP A 222 -6.21 -12.58 27.82
CA ASP A 222 -4.99 -11.80 28.05
C ASP A 222 -5.26 -10.28 27.88
N PRO A 223 -4.73 -9.44 28.78
CA PRO A 223 -4.94 -7.99 28.73
C PRO A 223 -4.60 -7.35 27.39
N ALA A 224 -3.57 -7.81 26.69
CA ALA A 224 -3.19 -7.28 25.38
C ALA A 224 -4.28 -7.52 24.33
N PHE A 225 -4.85 -8.73 24.30
CA PHE A 225 -5.96 -9.05 23.40
C PHE A 225 -7.21 -8.22 23.72
N PHE A 226 -7.51 -8.01 24.99
CA PHE A 226 -8.64 -7.19 25.39
C PHE A 226 -8.45 -5.71 25.00
N ILE A 227 -7.26 -5.14 25.23
CA ILE A 227 -6.90 -3.78 24.79
C ILE A 227 -7.04 -3.65 23.26
N MET A 228 -6.55 -4.63 22.50
CA MET A 228 -6.69 -4.64 21.04
C MET A 228 -8.16 -4.61 20.59
N LEU A 229 -9.03 -5.38 21.24
CA LEU A 229 -10.48 -5.37 20.97
C LEU A 229 -11.08 -4.00 21.28
N GLN A 230 -10.77 -3.41 22.44
CA GLN A 230 -11.29 -2.10 22.84
C GLN A 230 -10.82 -0.98 21.91
N LEU A 231 -9.53 -0.93 21.57
CA LEU A 231 -8.97 0.07 20.67
C LEU A 231 -9.52 -0.08 19.24
N THR A 232 -9.67 -1.32 18.77
CA THR A 232 -10.30 -1.58 17.46
C THR A 232 -11.75 -1.14 17.45
N GLN A 233 -12.51 -1.41 18.52
CA GLN A 233 -13.89 -0.97 18.64
C GLN A 233 -14.00 0.56 18.64
N LEU A 234 -13.15 1.25 19.40
CA LEU A 234 -13.11 2.71 19.44
C LEU A 234 -12.77 3.28 18.07
N MET A 235 -11.67 2.83 17.46
CA MET A 235 -11.24 3.28 16.14
C MET A 235 -12.36 3.12 15.10
N ASN A 236 -13.04 1.97 15.08
CA ASN A 236 -14.14 1.70 14.15
C ASN A 236 -15.33 2.66 14.34
N ALA A 237 -15.72 2.92 15.60
CA ALA A 237 -16.84 3.80 15.92
C ALA A 237 -16.49 5.27 15.68
N SER A 238 -15.32 5.71 16.12
CA SER A 238 -14.86 7.10 15.99
C SER A 238 -14.58 7.49 14.54
N TRP A 239 -14.08 6.57 13.70
CA TRP A 239 -13.94 6.85 12.26
C TRP A 239 -15.30 7.14 11.62
N ARG A 240 -16.33 6.38 11.99
CA ARG A 240 -17.69 6.66 11.52
C ARG A 240 -18.17 8.03 11.99
N GLU A 241 -17.93 8.36 13.27
CA GLU A 241 -18.25 9.69 13.80
C GLU A 241 -17.53 10.79 13.01
N ALA A 242 -16.27 10.59 12.61
CA ALA A 242 -15.52 11.53 11.77
C ALA A 242 -16.18 11.79 10.40
N LEU A 243 -16.81 10.76 9.83
CA LEU A 243 -17.50 10.87 8.54
C LEU A 243 -18.89 11.50 8.67
N THR A 244 -19.69 10.99 9.61
CA THR A 244 -21.14 11.23 9.65
C THR A 244 -21.61 12.00 10.88
N GLY A 245 -20.69 12.51 11.70
CA GLY A 245 -21.02 13.25 12.90
C GLY A 245 -21.88 14.48 12.59
N PRO A 246 -22.82 14.83 13.49
CA PRO A 246 -23.87 15.82 13.24
C PRO A 246 -23.30 17.22 12.99
N ASP A 247 -22.21 17.57 13.65
CA ASP A 247 -21.56 18.88 13.57
C ASP A 247 -20.05 18.74 13.35
N ALA A 248 -19.35 19.87 13.18
CA ALA A 248 -17.92 19.87 12.90
C ALA A 248 -17.07 19.36 14.07
N VAL A 249 -17.49 19.65 15.31
CA VAL A 249 -16.79 19.28 16.54
C VAL A 249 -16.85 17.77 16.74
N ALA A 250 -18.04 17.17 16.62
CA ALA A 250 -18.21 15.72 16.71
C ALA A 250 -17.37 14.98 15.66
N ARG A 251 -17.28 15.52 14.44
CA ARG A 251 -16.45 14.93 13.38
C ARG A 251 -14.96 15.07 13.65
N ALA A 252 -14.49 16.24 14.07
CA ALA A 252 -13.10 16.46 14.45
C ALA A 252 -12.70 15.56 15.64
N GLY A 253 -13.54 15.50 16.69
CA GLY A 253 -13.37 14.60 17.82
C GLY A 253 -13.37 13.12 17.41
N GLY A 254 -14.21 12.73 16.46
CA GLY A 254 -14.19 11.39 15.85
C GLY A 254 -12.87 11.08 15.17
N ALA A 255 -12.31 12.03 14.42
CA ALA A 255 -11.00 11.89 13.78
C ALA A 255 -9.87 11.74 14.81
N ALA A 256 -9.86 12.61 15.83
CA ALA A 256 -8.87 12.60 16.91
C ALA A 256 -8.89 11.28 17.69
N ALA A 257 -10.08 10.83 18.10
CA ALA A 257 -10.25 9.59 18.85
C ALA A 257 -9.85 8.35 18.01
N ALA A 258 -10.15 8.35 16.72
CA ALA A 258 -9.75 7.25 15.83
C ALA A 258 -8.22 7.21 15.63
N GLN A 259 -7.57 8.37 15.43
CA GLN A 259 -6.12 8.45 15.31
C GLN A 259 -5.43 8.03 16.60
N LEU A 260 -5.91 8.48 17.75
CA LEU A 260 -5.39 8.10 19.06
C LEU A 260 -5.50 6.59 19.29
N ALA A 261 -6.68 6.01 19.02
CA ALA A 261 -6.91 4.58 19.16
C ALA A 261 -5.98 3.76 18.24
N ALA A 262 -5.80 4.20 16.98
CA ALA A 262 -4.89 3.56 16.05
C ALA A 262 -3.42 3.73 16.44
N SER A 263 -3.03 4.89 16.98
CA SER A 263 -1.66 5.18 17.43
C SER A 263 -1.25 4.35 18.65
N LEU A 264 -2.21 3.98 19.50
CA LEU A 264 -2.00 3.00 20.58
C LEU A 264 -1.99 1.56 20.07
N LEU A 265 -2.86 1.23 19.12
CA LEU A 265 -2.98 -0.11 18.56
C LEU A 265 -1.78 -0.50 17.67
N GLY A 266 -1.22 0.45 16.92
CA GLY A 266 -0.13 0.23 15.96
C GLY A 266 1.12 -0.42 16.58
N PRO A 267 1.76 0.22 17.58
CA PRO A 267 2.95 -0.34 18.24
C PRO A 267 2.68 -1.66 18.94
N LEU A 268 1.51 -1.82 19.58
CA LEU A 268 1.11 -3.08 20.20
C LEU A 268 0.97 -4.19 19.14
N TRP A 269 0.31 -3.89 18.01
CA TRP A 269 0.14 -4.82 16.90
C TRP A 269 1.48 -5.22 16.28
N GLU A 270 2.42 -4.28 16.12
CA GLU A 270 3.78 -4.56 15.61
C GLU A 270 4.48 -5.65 16.43
N ASP A 271 4.31 -5.61 17.76
CA ASP A 271 4.96 -6.55 18.68
C ASP A 271 4.29 -7.93 18.71
N VAL A 272 2.95 -7.98 18.71
CA VAL A 272 2.22 -9.25 18.87
C VAL A 272 1.98 -9.96 17.54
N LYS A 273 1.92 -9.24 16.41
CA LYS A 273 1.69 -9.82 15.07
C LYS A 273 2.69 -10.92 14.70
N PRO A 274 4.00 -10.84 15.01
CA PRO A 274 4.93 -11.94 14.75
C PRO A 274 4.54 -13.28 15.40
N LEU A 275 3.69 -13.26 16.43
CA LEU A 275 3.14 -14.46 17.08
C LEU A 275 2.00 -15.11 16.29
N ASP A 276 1.46 -14.44 15.27
CA ASP A 276 0.38 -14.97 14.45
C ASP A 276 0.85 -16.23 13.69
N PRO A 277 0.26 -17.41 13.94
CA PRO A 277 0.70 -18.64 13.31
C PRO A 277 0.33 -18.72 11.83
N VAL A 278 -0.63 -17.91 11.37
CA VAL A 278 -1.17 -17.97 10.01
C VAL A 278 -0.63 -16.82 9.17
N THR A 279 -0.64 -15.59 9.70
CA THR A 279 -0.43 -14.38 8.87
C THR A 279 0.66 -13.43 9.33
N LYS A 280 1.60 -13.89 10.16
CA LYS A 280 2.76 -13.12 10.63
C LYS A 280 3.52 -12.37 9.52
N ASP A 281 3.69 -12.98 8.35
CA ASP A 281 4.48 -12.42 7.24
C ASP A 281 3.66 -11.49 6.32
N THR A 282 2.34 -11.43 6.51
CA THR A 282 1.46 -10.61 5.66
C THR A 282 1.56 -9.12 6.01
N LYS A 283 2.00 -8.27 5.08
CA LYS A 283 2.17 -6.82 5.33
C LYS A 283 0.91 -5.98 5.06
N VAL A 284 -0.18 -6.59 4.59
CA VAL A 284 -1.43 -5.89 4.20
C VAL A 284 -2.07 -5.15 5.39
N ALA A 285 -2.10 -5.77 6.58
CA ALA A 285 -2.70 -5.14 7.77
C ALA A 285 -1.93 -3.88 8.23
N THR A 286 -0.63 -3.83 7.96
CA THR A 286 0.23 -2.70 8.29
C THR A 286 -0.20 -1.44 7.52
N LEU A 287 -0.64 -1.59 6.27
CA LEU A 287 -1.19 -0.49 5.46
C LEU A 287 -2.52 0.02 6.04
N TYR A 288 -3.40 -0.89 6.46
CA TYR A 288 -4.72 -0.53 6.99
C TYR A 288 -4.67 0.18 8.33
N LEU A 289 -3.67 -0.12 9.18
CA LEU A 289 -3.42 0.62 10.43
C LEU A 289 -2.65 1.92 10.20
N HIS A 290 -1.78 1.98 9.20
CA HIS A 290 -1.06 3.21 8.86
C HIS A 290 -1.99 4.37 8.51
N ALA A 291 -3.02 4.09 7.71
CA ALA A 291 -4.05 5.04 7.29
C ALA A 291 -4.59 5.90 8.47
N PRO A 292 -5.19 5.31 9.52
CA PRO A 292 -5.68 6.08 10.66
C PRO A 292 -4.57 6.63 11.57
N ILE A 293 -3.36 6.05 11.58
CA ILE A 293 -2.24 6.59 12.38
C ILE A 293 -1.71 7.90 11.79
N ALA A 294 -1.60 7.98 10.47
CA ALA A 294 -0.85 9.05 9.79
C ALA A 294 -1.73 10.09 9.09
N HIS A 295 -2.92 9.70 8.61
CA HIS A 295 -3.67 10.54 7.66
C HIS A 295 -5.09 10.89 8.14
N MET A 296 -5.47 10.45 9.34
CA MET A 296 -6.82 10.63 9.86
C MET A 296 -7.18 12.10 10.05
N GLN A 297 -6.35 12.85 10.78
CA GLN A 297 -6.58 14.27 11.02
C GLN A 297 -6.51 15.11 9.74
N ILE A 298 -5.58 14.77 8.83
CA ILE A 298 -5.43 15.47 7.55
C ILE A 298 -6.70 15.34 6.70
N GLN A 299 -7.27 14.14 6.60
CA GLN A 299 -8.42 13.92 5.71
C GLN A 299 -9.78 14.19 6.37
N LEU A 300 -9.92 13.93 7.67
CA LEU A 300 -11.21 13.90 8.37
C LEU A 300 -11.29 14.83 9.58
N GLY A 301 -10.20 15.48 9.95
CA GLY A 301 -10.12 16.41 11.07
C GLY A 301 -10.73 17.78 10.78
N VAL A 302 -10.32 18.77 11.56
CA VAL A 302 -10.79 20.17 11.44
C VAL A 302 -10.52 20.74 10.04
N ALA A 303 -9.38 20.41 9.45
CA ALA A 303 -8.95 20.87 8.13
C ALA A 303 -9.53 20.06 6.96
N ARG A 304 -10.49 19.15 7.21
CA ARG A 304 -11.09 18.36 6.13
C ARG A 304 -11.71 19.25 5.05
N SER A 305 -11.66 18.78 3.81
CA SER A 305 -12.34 19.45 2.69
C SER A 305 -13.85 19.55 2.96
N GLY A 306 -14.46 20.67 2.54
CA GLY A 306 -15.90 20.88 2.59
C GLY A 306 -16.71 20.00 1.63
N VAL A 307 -16.04 19.25 0.75
CA VAL A 307 -16.68 18.34 -0.20
C VAL A 307 -17.20 17.08 0.53
N ALA A 308 -18.38 16.61 0.11
CA ALA A 308 -18.95 15.38 0.65
C ALA A 308 -18.02 14.18 0.41
N LEU A 309 -17.64 13.51 1.50
CA LEU A 309 -16.78 12.33 1.46
C LEU A 309 -17.60 11.09 1.10
N VAL A 310 -17.22 10.41 0.02
CA VAL A 310 -17.84 9.15 -0.40
C VAL A 310 -16.96 8.00 0.05
N SER A 311 -17.21 7.49 1.26
CA SER A 311 -16.44 6.34 1.74
C SER A 311 -16.86 5.04 1.03
N ASP A 312 -15.94 4.08 0.95
CA ASP A 312 -16.23 2.70 0.54
C ASP A 312 -17.30 2.03 1.43
N ASP A 313 -17.44 2.46 2.69
CA ASP A 313 -18.55 2.04 3.55
C ASP A 313 -19.91 2.59 3.06
N ASN A 314 -19.95 3.79 2.47
CA ASN A 314 -21.17 4.30 1.82
C ASN A 314 -21.45 3.52 0.54
N MET A 315 -20.43 3.34 -0.31
CA MET A 315 -20.55 2.62 -1.58
C MET A 315 -21.05 1.18 -1.39
N GLU A 316 -20.47 0.40 -0.46
CA GLU A 316 -20.94 -0.97 -0.18
C GLU A 316 -22.40 -0.95 0.33
N GLY A 317 -22.78 0.08 1.09
CA GLY A 317 -24.17 0.26 1.51
C GLY A 317 -25.12 0.35 0.30
N HIS A 318 -24.79 1.22 -0.66
CA HIS A 318 -25.56 1.39 -1.89
C HIS A 318 -25.55 0.13 -2.77
N LEU A 319 -24.39 -0.52 -2.96
CA LEU A 319 -24.28 -1.77 -3.71
C LEU A 319 -25.19 -2.86 -3.14
N ARG A 320 -25.32 -2.95 -1.82
CA ARG A 320 -26.26 -3.90 -1.18
C ARG A 320 -27.72 -3.54 -1.45
N GLY A 321 -28.07 -2.25 -1.47
CA GLY A 321 -29.42 -1.81 -1.83
C GLY A 321 -29.76 -2.14 -3.27
N VAL A 322 -28.84 -1.84 -4.19
CA VAL A 322 -28.93 -2.22 -5.60
C VAL A 322 -29.08 -3.74 -5.73
N GLY A 323 -28.25 -4.53 -5.05
CA GLY A 323 -28.35 -5.98 -5.07
C GLY A 323 -29.69 -6.52 -4.55
N ARG A 324 -30.25 -5.91 -3.50
CA ARG A 324 -31.59 -6.27 -3.00
C ARG A 324 -32.69 -5.89 -3.99
N PHE A 325 -32.61 -4.72 -4.59
CA PHE A 325 -33.55 -4.30 -5.64
C PHE A 325 -33.53 -5.29 -6.80
N LEU A 326 -32.34 -5.60 -7.32
CA LEU A 326 -32.16 -6.55 -8.42
C LEU A 326 -32.64 -7.95 -8.06
N HIS A 327 -32.39 -8.43 -6.83
CA HIS A 327 -32.91 -9.72 -6.39
C HIS A 327 -34.43 -9.77 -6.37
N ASN A 328 -35.08 -8.67 -5.96
CA ASN A 328 -36.54 -8.59 -5.84
C ASN A 328 -37.25 -8.29 -7.18
N HIS A 329 -36.55 -7.72 -8.17
CA HIS A 329 -37.12 -7.25 -9.44
C HIS A 329 -36.48 -7.91 -10.67
N GLY A 330 -35.56 -8.85 -10.48
CA GLY A 330 -34.76 -9.46 -11.55
C GLY A 330 -35.51 -10.41 -12.49
N ASN A 331 -36.84 -10.44 -12.43
CA ASN A 331 -37.64 -11.30 -13.31
C ASN A 331 -38.04 -10.51 -14.56
N SER A 332 -37.52 -10.96 -15.71
CA SER A 332 -37.94 -10.64 -17.09
C SER A 332 -37.84 -9.19 -17.60
N ALA A 333 -37.43 -8.22 -16.79
CA ALA A 333 -37.22 -6.85 -17.24
C ALA A 333 -35.89 -6.70 -18.02
N SER A 334 -35.90 -5.87 -19.07
CA SER A 334 -34.67 -5.53 -19.80
C SER A 334 -33.69 -4.74 -18.90
N PRO A 335 -32.37 -4.72 -19.18
CA PRO A 335 -31.43 -3.90 -18.42
C PRO A 335 -31.81 -2.41 -18.38
N ALA A 336 -32.35 -1.88 -19.49
CA ALA A 336 -32.84 -0.52 -19.55
C ALA A 336 -34.02 -0.30 -18.61
N GLU A 337 -35.00 -1.21 -18.61
CA GLU A 337 -36.17 -1.16 -17.72
C GLU A 337 -35.78 -1.30 -16.24
N LEU A 338 -34.84 -2.20 -15.91
CA LEU A 338 -34.31 -2.33 -14.56
C LEU A 338 -33.64 -1.05 -14.08
N LEU A 339 -32.83 -0.40 -14.93
CA LEU A 339 -32.17 0.86 -14.60
C LEU A 339 -33.17 2.02 -14.50
N SER A 340 -34.15 2.11 -15.40
CA SER A 340 -35.22 3.11 -15.35
C SER A 340 -36.09 2.95 -14.09
N ASN A 341 -36.48 1.72 -13.75
CA ASN A 341 -37.23 1.43 -12.54
C ASN A 341 -36.39 1.78 -11.30
N MET A 342 -35.11 1.40 -11.27
CA MET A 342 -34.20 1.72 -10.18
C MET A 342 -34.03 3.23 -9.98
N ALA A 343 -33.92 3.99 -11.08
CA ALA A 343 -33.87 5.45 -11.03
C ALA A 343 -35.20 6.04 -10.51
N ALA A 344 -36.34 5.52 -10.98
CA ALA A 344 -37.67 5.96 -10.55
C ALA A 344 -37.92 5.69 -9.05
N VAL A 345 -37.39 4.59 -8.51
CA VAL A 345 -37.52 4.25 -7.07
C VAL A 345 -36.30 4.62 -6.23
N GLN A 346 -35.34 5.38 -6.77
CA GLN A 346 -34.06 5.66 -6.10
C GLN A 346 -34.25 6.25 -4.70
N GLN A 347 -35.22 7.16 -4.53
CA GLN A 347 -35.51 7.74 -3.22
C GLN A 347 -36.16 6.76 -2.23
N ALA A 348 -36.91 5.76 -2.72
CA ALA A 348 -37.59 4.75 -1.89
C ALA A 348 -36.72 3.51 -1.62
N THR A 349 -35.75 3.18 -2.50
CA THR A 349 -34.96 1.95 -2.44
C THR A 349 -33.46 2.14 -2.24
N ILE A 350 -32.90 3.31 -2.57
CA ILE A 350 -31.44 3.58 -2.56
C ILE A 350 -31.06 4.65 -1.53
N HIS A 351 -31.99 5.53 -1.10
CA HIS A 351 -31.78 6.34 0.10
C HIS A 351 -31.81 5.46 1.35
N PHE A 352 -30.63 4.91 1.69
CA PHE A 352 -30.33 4.48 3.05
C PHE A 352 -30.19 5.69 3.96
N SER A 353 -31.29 6.42 4.16
CA SER A 353 -31.40 7.50 5.16
C SER A 353 -31.54 6.95 6.58
N THR A 354 -31.72 5.63 6.74
CA THR A 354 -31.74 5.02 8.08
C THR A 354 -30.34 5.12 8.68
N PRO A 355 -30.14 5.92 9.76
CA PRO A 355 -28.88 5.95 10.46
C PRO A 355 -28.56 4.53 10.92
N ARG A 356 -27.37 4.01 10.59
CA ARG A 356 -27.01 2.65 10.98
C ARG A 356 -26.95 2.60 12.50
N SER A 357 -27.95 1.96 13.10
CA SER A 357 -28.19 1.93 14.55
C SER A 357 -27.50 0.76 15.28
N HIS A 358 -26.56 0.08 14.61
CA HIS A 358 -25.84 -1.03 15.22
C HIS A 358 -24.91 -0.51 16.32
N PRO A 359 -24.90 -1.10 17.53
CA PRO A 359 -24.08 -0.61 18.64
C PRO A 359 -22.58 -0.57 18.35
N SER A 360 -22.06 -1.44 17.48
CA SER A 360 -20.64 -1.43 17.09
C SER A 360 -20.21 -0.15 16.37
N ALA A 361 -21.16 0.66 15.89
CA ALA A 361 -20.93 1.90 15.18
C ALA A 361 -21.02 3.15 16.07
N LEU A 362 -21.23 2.99 17.37
CA LEU A 362 -21.43 4.08 18.33
C LEU A 362 -20.22 4.25 19.24
N VAL A 363 -19.88 5.50 19.57
CA VAL A 363 -18.78 5.82 20.48
C VAL A 363 -19.28 5.78 21.92
N PHE A 364 -18.59 5.03 22.77
CA PHE A 364 -18.91 4.92 24.20
C PHE A 364 -17.78 5.38 25.11
N THR A 365 -16.60 5.68 24.56
CA THR A 365 -15.39 5.99 25.34
C THR A 365 -15.35 7.47 25.69
N GLU A 366 -15.15 7.77 26.96
CA GLU A 366 -14.93 9.13 27.46
C GLU A 366 -13.44 9.40 27.69
N VAL A 367 -12.69 8.39 28.13
CA VAL A 367 -11.30 8.53 28.57
C VAL A 367 -10.48 7.30 28.17
N ILE A 368 -9.24 7.55 27.75
CA ILE A 368 -8.21 6.52 27.59
C ILE A 368 -7.10 6.79 28.62
N ARG A 369 -6.83 5.79 29.46
CA ARG A 369 -5.71 5.80 30.42
C ARG A 369 -4.56 4.99 29.83
N VAL A 370 -3.40 5.60 29.61
CA VAL A 370 -2.23 4.99 28.98
C VAL A 370 -1.12 4.84 29.99
N CYS A 371 -0.65 3.62 30.21
CA CYS A 371 0.44 3.34 31.13
C CYS A 371 1.80 3.56 30.49
N LYS A 372 2.80 4.02 31.26
CA LYS A 372 4.20 4.08 30.82
C LYS A 372 4.77 2.77 30.28
N CYS A 373 4.18 1.62 30.62
CA CYS A 373 4.61 0.33 30.07
C CYS A 373 4.50 0.26 28.54
N CYS A 374 3.66 1.11 27.94
CA CYS A 374 3.55 1.25 26.49
C CYS A 374 4.86 1.72 25.82
N LYS A 375 5.79 2.33 26.58
CA LYS A 375 7.14 2.68 26.09
C LYS A 375 7.96 1.47 25.63
N ALA A 376 7.60 0.26 26.07
CA ALA A 376 8.27 -0.98 25.68
C ALA A 376 7.84 -1.48 24.28
N PHE A 377 6.82 -0.86 23.66
CA PHE A 377 6.27 -1.36 22.41
C PHE A 377 7.08 -0.97 21.16
N GLY A 378 7.39 -1.97 20.34
CA GLY A 378 8.20 -1.87 19.14
C GLY A 378 9.58 -1.26 19.37
N ARG A 379 10.22 -0.77 18.29
CA ARG A 379 11.65 -0.38 18.30
C ARG A 379 11.93 1.04 18.81
N ASP A 380 11.05 1.98 18.49
CA ASP A 380 11.07 3.40 18.88
C ASP A 380 10.08 3.69 20.04
N GLY A 381 9.82 2.74 20.95
CA GLY A 381 8.64 2.79 21.85
C GLY A 381 8.54 4.02 22.74
N THR A 382 9.69 4.58 23.16
CA THR A 382 9.72 5.85 23.91
C THR A 382 9.29 7.03 23.06
N ALA A 383 9.73 7.10 21.80
CA ALA A 383 9.36 8.17 20.88
C ALA A 383 7.87 8.09 20.52
N ASP A 384 7.34 6.88 20.32
CA ASP A 384 5.91 6.69 20.04
C ASP A 384 5.03 7.07 21.23
N PHE A 385 5.46 6.76 22.45
CA PHE A 385 4.77 7.19 23.66
C PHE A 385 4.73 8.72 23.78
N GLU A 386 5.84 9.40 23.46
CA GLU A 386 5.88 10.86 23.46
C GLU A 386 5.06 11.46 22.32
N ALA A 387 4.98 10.81 21.16
CA ALA A 387 4.10 11.22 20.08
C ALA A 387 2.61 11.10 20.47
N ILE A 388 2.23 10.04 21.21
CA ILE A 388 0.87 9.88 21.77
C ILE A 388 0.59 10.97 22.81
N ARG A 389 1.56 11.29 23.67
CA ARG A 389 1.46 12.40 24.63
C ARG A 389 1.26 13.73 23.91
N SER A 390 2.06 13.99 22.89
CA SER A 390 1.98 15.21 22.09
C SER A 390 0.63 15.32 21.37
N LEU A 391 0.12 14.21 20.81
CA LEU A 391 -1.21 14.16 20.21
C LEU A 391 -2.30 14.54 21.23
N GLY A 392 -2.27 13.93 22.42
CA GLY A 392 -3.25 14.23 23.47
C GLY A 392 -3.18 15.67 24.00
N HIS A 393 -2.02 16.32 23.92
CA HIS A 393 -1.81 17.70 24.37
C HIS A 393 -2.14 18.74 23.29
N ASN A 394 -1.75 18.48 22.04
CA ASN A 394 -1.79 19.48 20.97
C ASN A 394 -3.09 19.45 20.15
N ASP A 395 -3.82 18.34 20.15
CA ASP A 395 -5.10 18.23 19.45
C ASP A 395 -6.21 18.89 20.27
N ALA A 396 -6.88 19.90 19.70
CA ALA A 396 -7.90 20.70 20.38
C ALA A 396 -9.13 19.88 20.80
N GLU A 397 -9.33 18.69 20.24
CA GLU A 397 -10.45 17.80 20.53
C GLU A 397 -10.15 16.82 21.68
N LEU A 398 -8.90 16.82 22.17
CA LEU A 398 -8.41 15.98 23.24
C LEU A 398 -8.02 16.83 24.45
N GLU A 399 -8.02 16.23 25.63
CA GLU A 399 -7.53 16.86 26.86
C GLU A 399 -6.63 15.87 27.58
N LEU A 400 -5.36 16.24 27.77
CA LEU A 400 -4.35 15.42 28.44
C LEU A 400 -4.15 15.85 29.89
N GLU A 401 -4.29 14.89 30.80
CA GLU A 401 -3.84 14.97 32.18
C GLU A 401 -2.66 14.00 32.38
N VAL A 402 -1.52 14.50 32.87
CA VAL A 402 -0.33 13.69 33.19
C VAL A 402 -0.36 13.35 34.68
N VAL A 403 -0.46 12.07 35.00
CA VAL A 403 -0.64 11.57 36.36
C VAL A 403 0.62 10.83 36.83
N ASP A 404 0.89 10.88 38.14
CA ASP A 404 2.00 10.18 38.80
C ASP A 404 3.36 10.42 38.13
N GLY A 405 3.68 11.68 37.82
CA GLY A 405 4.96 12.06 37.21
C GLY A 405 5.17 11.53 35.77
N GLY A 406 4.09 11.12 35.08
CA GLY A 406 4.16 10.57 33.71
C GLY A 406 4.08 9.04 33.66
N ASP A 407 3.78 8.39 34.77
CA ASP A 407 3.48 6.95 34.82
C ASP A 407 2.14 6.61 34.16
N GLU A 408 1.22 7.57 34.14
CA GLU A 408 -0.07 7.50 33.46
C GLU A 408 -0.32 8.77 32.63
N LEU A 409 -0.80 8.58 31.41
CA LEU A 409 -1.43 9.63 30.62
C LEU A 409 -2.94 9.37 30.62
N LYS A 410 -3.72 10.34 31.08
CA LYS A 410 -5.18 10.27 31.05
C LYS A 410 -5.69 11.24 29.99
N ILE A 411 -6.13 10.68 28.87
CA ILE A 411 -6.54 11.45 27.69
C ILE A 411 -8.07 11.39 27.58
N SER A 412 -8.72 12.54 27.79
CA SER A 412 -10.18 12.68 27.69
C SER A 412 -10.60 13.01 26.26
N LEU A 413 -11.61 12.31 25.75
CA LEU A 413 -12.25 12.57 24.46
C LEU A 413 -13.37 13.62 24.65
N HIS A 414 -13.00 14.80 25.15
CA HIS A 414 -13.95 15.74 25.74
C HIS A 414 -15.00 16.24 24.75
N SER A 415 -14.63 16.45 23.48
CA SER A 415 -15.56 16.88 22.43
C SER A 415 -16.57 15.81 22.02
N LEU A 416 -16.28 14.53 22.32
CA LEU A 416 -17.20 13.42 22.10
C LEU A 416 -18.13 13.15 23.29
N LYS A 417 -18.02 13.85 24.43
CA LYS A 417 -18.90 13.65 25.61
C LYS A 417 -20.39 13.71 25.24
N PRO A 418 -20.89 14.66 24.43
CA PRO A 418 -22.30 14.67 24.01
C PRO A 418 -22.69 13.43 23.19
N VAL A 419 -21.82 13.01 22.26
CA VAL A 419 -22.02 11.82 21.42
C VAL A 419 -22.08 10.55 22.29
N VAL A 420 -21.21 10.45 23.30
CA VAL A 420 -21.19 9.33 24.25
C VAL A 420 -22.46 9.28 25.09
N ALA A 421 -22.95 10.44 25.56
CA ALA A 421 -24.19 10.52 26.32
C ALA A 421 -25.40 10.03 25.50
N VAL A 422 -25.51 10.47 24.23
CA VAL A 422 -26.55 10.00 23.31
C VAL A 422 -26.41 8.50 23.03
N SER A 423 -25.21 8.04 22.72
CA SER A 423 -24.92 6.62 22.45
C SER A 423 -25.26 5.71 23.63
N GLY A 424 -25.04 6.19 24.85
CA GLY A 424 -25.33 5.50 26.11
C GLY A 424 -26.80 5.54 26.54
N THR A 425 -27.65 6.30 25.86
CA THR A 425 -29.08 6.39 26.17
C THR A 425 -29.80 5.11 25.76
N ALA A 426 -30.63 4.57 26.65
CA ALA A 426 -31.40 3.36 26.37
C ALA A 426 -32.44 3.63 25.28
N ARG A 427 -32.53 2.75 24.29
CA ARG A 427 -33.52 2.92 23.23
C ARG A 427 -34.94 2.70 23.77
N GLN A 428 -35.83 3.62 23.41
CA GLN A 428 -37.26 3.55 23.70
C GLN A 428 -38.05 3.46 22.39
N ARG A 429 -39.22 2.83 22.44
CA ARG A 429 -40.23 2.87 21.39
C ARG A 429 -41.03 4.18 21.49
N ALA A 430 -41.85 4.48 20.49
CA ALA A 430 -42.70 5.69 20.47
C ALA A 430 -43.67 5.75 21.67
N ASP A 431 -44.03 4.60 22.23
CA ASP A 431 -44.87 4.47 23.44
C ASP A 431 -44.08 4.60 24.77
N GLY A 432 -42.79 4.96 24.71
CA GLY A 432 -41.91 5.09 25.89
C GLY A 432 -41.39 3.77 26.44
N THR A 433 -41.80 2.61 25.90
CA THR A 433 -41.32 1.31 26.40
C THR A 433 -39.88 1.03 25.97
N LYS A 434 -39.12 0.32 26.83
CA LYS A 434 -37.71 -0.02 26.56
C LYS A 434 -37.61 -1.04 25.44
N VAL A 435 -36.77 -0.77 24.44
CA VAL A 435 -36.42 -1.73 23.40
C VAL A 435 -35.62 -2.87 24.01
N ARG A 436 -35.99 -4.13 23.74
CA ARG A 436 -35.26 -5.33 24.17
C ARG A 436 -34.60 -6.01 22.96
N GLY A 437 -33.60 -6.87 23.22
CA GLY A 437 -32.97 -7.72 22.21
C GLY A 437 -31.44 -7.62 22.19
N LYS A 438 -30.82 -8.41 21.30
CA LYS A 438 -29.34 -8.56 21.19
C LYS A 438 -28.62 -7.21 21.05
N LYS A 439 -29.13 -6.31 20.21
CA LYS A 439 -28.53 -4.97 19.98
C LYS A 439 -28.58 -4.09 21.24
N GLU A 440 -29.67 -4.13 22.00
CA GLU A 440 -29.73 -3.33 23.24
C GLU A 440 -28.87 -3.95 24.35
N ALA A 441 -28.79 -5.28 24.43
CA ALA A 441 -27.84 -5.95 25.32
C ALA A 441 -26.39 -5.54 25.01
N LEU A 442 -26.01 -5.57 23.72
CA LEU A 442 -24.69 -5.14 23.26
C LEU A 442 -24.41 -3.67 23.59
N ARG A 443 -25.37 -2.75 23.32
CA ARG A 443 -25.25 -1.32 23.68
C ARG A 443 -24.98 -1.13 25.17
N ARG A 444 -25.76 -1.77 26.04
CA ARG A 444 -25.60 -1.69 27.50
C ARG A 444 -24.25 -2.23 27.95
N GLY A 445 -23.78 -3.31 27.34
CA GLY A 445 -22.46 -3.88 27.58
C GLY A 445 -21.33 -2.92 27.23
N LEU A 446 -21.38 -2.35 26.01
CA LEU A 446 -20.38 -1.39 25.54
C LEU A 446 -20.35 -0.14 26.41
N ARG A 447 -21.51 0.41 26.79
CA ARG A 447 -21.58 1.54 27.73
C ARG A 447 -20.83 1.30 29.04
N ARG A 448 -20.73 0.05 29.50
CA ARG A 448 -19.98 -0.28 30.73
C ARG A 448 -18.51 -0.56 30.43
N ARG A 449 -18.22 -1.40 29.43
CA ARG A 449 -16.87 -1.93 29.19
C ARG A 449 -16.01 -1.09 28.26
N GLN A 450 -16.58 -0.15 27.54
CA GLN A 450 -15.87 0.70 26.57
C GLN A 450 -15.74 2.15 27.08
N ARG A 451 -16.38 2.51 28.21
CA ARG A 451 -16.39 3.88 28.75
C ARG A 451 -15.00 4.40 29.07
N VAL A 452 -14.21 3.58 29.74
CA VAL A 452 -12.81 3.86 30.04
C VAL A 452 -11.99 2.74 29.45
N ILE A 453 -11.05 3.09 28.57
CA ILE A 453 -10.07 2.15 28.04
C ILE A 453 -8.80 2.30 28.86
N VAL A 454 -8.27 1.21 29.38
CA VAL A 454 -7.00 1.21 30.13
C VAL A 454 -5.96 0.47 29.29
N ALA A 455 -5.12 1.22 28.58
CA ALA A 455 -3.99 0.71 27.83
C ALA A 455 -2.83 0.41 28.80
N CYS A 456 -2.91 -0.73 29.48
CA CYS A 456 -1.91 -1.21 30.42
C CYS A 456 -1.74 -2.73 30.32
N VAL A 457 -0.56 -3.18 29.90
CA VAL A 457 -0.24 -4.62 29.80
C VAL A 457 0.57 -5.13 30.99
N CYS A 458 0.94 -4.25 31.92
CA CYS A 458 1.77 -4.59 33.08
C CYS A 458 0.99 -4.71 34.40
N GLY A 459 -0.33 -4.53 34.40
CA GLY A 459 -1.16 -4.63 35.59
C GLY A 459 -1.22 -3.38 36.48
N ARG A 460 -0.25 -2.46 36.39
CA ARG A 460 -0.11 -1.35 37.34
C ARG A 460 -1.31 -0.39 37.40
N LEU A 461 -1.95 -0.10 36.26
CA LEU A 461 -3.07 0.86 36.23
C LEU A 461 -4.46 0.24 36.44
N ASN A 462 -4.60 -1.05 36.17
CA ASN A 462 -5.86 -1.78 36.25
C ASN A 462 -5.91 -2.79 37.41
N GLY A 463 -4.82 -2.94 38.17
CA GLY A 463 -4.69 -3.94 39.24
C GLY A 463 -4.75 -5.39 38.75
N GLY A 464 -4.60 -5.61 37.43
CA GLY A 464 -4.75 -6.91 36.79
C GLY A 464 -3.42 -7.65 36.64
N GLU A 465 -3.50 -8.85 36.07
CA GLU A 465 -2.32 -9.63 35.71
C GLU A 465 -1.52 -8.98 34.58
N LYS A 466 -0.22 -9.30 34.51
CA LYS A 466 0.66 -8.90 33.42
C LYS A 466 0.37 -9.76 32.18
N SER A 467 0.44 -9.15 31.00
CA SER A 467 0.22 -9.84 29.73
C SER A 467 1.37 -10.81 29.43
N ALA A 468 1.06 -12.10 29.44
CA ALA A 468 2.00 -13.15 29.04
C ALA A 468 2.30 -13.09 27.53
N VAL A 469 1.32 -12.67 26.73
CA VAL A 469 1.48 -12.49 25.27
C VAL A 469 2.55 -11.46 24.95
N VAL A 470 2.53 -10.31 25.63
CA VAL A 470 3.53 -9.25 25.42
C VAL A 470 4.90 -9.67 25.93
N GLU A 471 4.99 -10.37 27.06
CA GLU A 471 6.26 -10.91 27.56
C GLU A 471 6.89 -11.87 26.56
N HIS A 472 6.09 -12.78 25.99
CA HIS A 472 6.55 -13.72 24.98
C HIS A 472 7.01 -13.00 23.70
N ALA A 473 6.25 -12.01 23.23
CA ALA A 473 6.61 -11.17 22.09
C ALA A 473 7.96 -10.44 22.32
N ALA A 474 8.15 -9.87 23.51
CA ALA A 474 9.39 -9.17 23.88
C ALA A 474 10.59 -10.14 23.93
N ALA A 475 10.43 -11.32 24.55
CA ALA A 475 11.47 -12.34 24.62
C ALA A 475 11.91 -12.79 23.22
N ARG A 476 10.95 -13.03 22.32
CA ARG A 476 11.22 -13.41 20.93
C ARG A 476 11.96 -12.33 20.15
N ARG A 477 11.57 -11.06 20.32
CA ARG A 477 12.27 -9.92 19.70
C ARG A 477 13.72 -9.83 20.16
N ALA A 478 13.96 -9.98 21.46
CA ALA A 478 15.30 -9.97 22.02
C ALA A 478 16.16 -11.13 21.48
N ALA A 479 15.57 -12.32 21.30
CA ALA A 479 16.24 -13.46 20.67
C ALA A 479 16.60 -13.18 19.20
N ALA A 480 15.67 -12.63 18.42
CA ALA A 480 15.91 -12.27 17.03
C ALA A 480 17.01 -11.20 16.88
N MET A 481 17.03 -10.19 17.77
CA MET A 481 18.08 -9.18 17.79
C MET A 481 19.46 -9.78 18.06
N ARG A 482 19.56 -10.68 19.06
CA ARG A 482 20.82 -11.41 19.35
C ARG A 482 21.30 -12.22 18.14
N ALA A 483 20.39 -12.90 17.46
CA ALA A 483 20.73 -13.67 16.25
C ALA A 483 21.21 -12.77 15.10
N ALA A 484 20.58 -11.61 14.88
CA ALA A 484 20.99 -10.66 13.84
C ALA A 484 22.37 -10.05 14.11
N VAL A 485 22.67 -9.70 15.37
CA VAL A 485 24.01 -9.22 15.77
C VAL A 485 25.07 -10.30 15.52
N ALA A 486 24.80 -11.54 15.91
CA ALA A 486 25.73 -12.65 15.66
C ALA A 486 26.00 -12.86 14.16
N ALA A 487 24.97 -12.79 13.31
CA ALA A 487 25.12 -12.92 11.85
C ALA A 487 25.90 -11.75 11.22
N GLY A 488 25.70 -10.51 11.70
CA GLY A 488 26.44 -9.34 11.23
C GLY A 488 27.94 -9.41 11.55
N VAL A 489 28.30 -9.95 12.74
CA VAL A 489 29.70 -10.18 13.13
C VAL A 489 30.36 -11.21 12.21
N VAL A 490 29.66 -12.28 11.84
CA VAL A 490 30.17 -13.31 10.92
C VAL A 490 30.36 -12.77 9.50
N ALA A 491 29.44 -11.93 9.00
CA ALA A 491 29.58 -11.30 7.68
C ALA A 491 30.76 -10.32 7.59
N SER A 492 31.06 -9.60 8.69
CA SER A 492 32.23 -8.71 8.76
C SER A 492 33.57 -9.45 8.87
N ALA A 493 33.56 -10.70 9.34
CA ALA A 493 34.76 -11.52 9.48
C ALA A 493 35.11 -12.32 8.21
N GLY A 494 34.18 -12.46 7.26
CA GLY A 494 34.37 -13.22 6.01
C GLY A 494 34.72 -12.39 4.77
N GLY A 495 34.98 -11.09 4.91
CA GLY A 495 35.26 -10.18 3.81
C GLY A 495 36.74 -10.10 3.43
N GLU A 496 37.32 -11.19 2.90
CA GLU A 496 38.53 -11.10 2.07
C GLU A 496 38.12 -11.11 0.59
N SER A 497 38.44 -10.02 -0.13
CA SER A 497 38.22 -9.86 -1.58
C SER A 497 39.06 -10.83 -2.41
N PRO A 498 38.49 -11.39 -3.49
CA PRO A 498 39.24 -11.70 -4.70
C PRO A 498 38.85 -10.74 -5.82
N ALA A 499 39.86 -10.03 -6.32
CA ALA A 499 39.84 -9.26 -7.55
C ALA A 499 39.74 -10.19 -8.79
N ASP A 500 39.29 -9.59 -9.89
CA ASP A 500 39.48 -9.97 -11.31
C ASP A 500 39.01 -11.36 -11.78
N ALA A 501 37.89 -11.38 -12.51
CA ALA A 501 37.66 -12.33 -13.60
C ALA A 501 36.63 -11.76 -14.60
N ASP A 502 37.15 -11.02 -15.58
CA ASP A 502 36.50 -10.69 -16.84
C ASP A 502 36.57 -11.91 -17.79
N GLY A 503 35.53 -12.21 -18.56
CA GLY A 503 35.61 -13.29 -19.58
C GLY A 503 34.30 -13.93 -20.07
N ASP A 504 33.84 -13.44 -21.23
CA ASP A 504 33.17 -14.17 -22.31
C ASP A 504 31.88 -15.00 -22.08
N LEU A 505 30.77 -14.51 -22.65
CA LEU A 505 29.62 -15.31 -23.06
C LEU A 505 29.42 -15.21 -24.59
N ARG A 506 30.10 -16.08 -25.33
CA ARG A 506 29.70 -16.45 -26.71
C ARG A 506 28.89 -17.75 -26.67
N GLY A 507 27.80 -17.75 -27.44
CA GLY A 507 26.66 -18.67 -27.27
C GLY A 507 26.79 -20.09 -27.79
N ALA A 508 25.73 -20.85 -27.54
CA ALA A 508 25.34 -22.03 -28.31
C ALA A 508 23.80 -22.16 -28.29
N ALA A 509 23.25 -22.54 -29.44
CA ALA A 509 21.83 -22.63 -29.74
C ALA A 509 21.22 -24.00 -29.40
N SER A 510 19.89 -24.00 -29.30
CA SER A 510 18.92 -25.08 -29.55
C SER A 510 19.12 -26.46 -28.92
N ALA A 511 18.18 -26.80 -28.02
CA ALA A 511 17.51 -28.11 -28.04
C ALA A 511 16.06 -27.97 -27.56
N THR A 512 15.14 -28.35 -28.43
CA THR A 512 13.72 -28.54 -28.20
C THR A 512 13.44 -29.86 -27.48
N THR A 513 12.65 -29.84 -26.41
CA THR A 513 11.65 -30.89 -26.10
C THR A 513 10.66 -30.36 -25.04
N PRO A 514 9.38 -30.78 -25.07
CA PRO A 514 8.30 -30.14 -24.35
C PRO A 514 8.02 -30.86 -23.03
N LEU A 515 7.65 -30.15 -21.95
CA LEU A 515 6.77 -30.71 -20.91
C LEU A 515 6.29 -29.68 -19.89
N SER A 516 4.98 -29.78 -19.63
CA SER A 516 4.23 -29.42 -18.43
C SER A 516 4.18 -27.96 -17.98
N SER A 517 3.07 -27.33 -18.35
CA SER A 517 2.45 -26.18 -17.69
C SER A 517 2.21 -26.45 -16.20
N ALA A 518 3.04 -25.87 -15.34
CA ALA A 518 2.70 -25.64 -13.94
C ALA A 518 2.10 -24.23 -13.83
N SER A 519 0.78 -24.19 -13.68
CA SER A 519 0.02 -23.00 -13.32
C SER A 519 0.50 -22.47 -11.96
N SER A 520 1.07 -21.26 -11.95
CA SER A 520 1.25 -20.49 -10.73
C SER A 520 -0.05 -19.72 -10.46
N ASP A 521 -0.91 -20.35 -9.67
CA ASP A 521 -1.94 -19.66 -8.90
C ASP A 521 -1.26 -18.82 -7.81
N ASP A 522 -1.47 -17.50 -7.84
CA ASP A 522 -1.76 -16.68 -6.66
C ASP A 522 -1.88 -15.21 -7.07
N ASP A 523 -3.07 -14.83 -7.53
CA ASP A 523 -3.60 -13.48 -7.35
C ASP A 523 -5.12 -13.58 -7.38
N SER A 524 -5.74 -13.78 -6.21
CA SER A 524 -7.19 -13.79 -6.06
C SER A 524 -7.59 -13.15 -4.74
N ALA A 525 -7.47 -11.82 -4.70
CA ALA A 525 -8.44 -11.00 -3.99
C ALA A 525 -9.27 -10.29 -5.06
N LEU A 526 -10.52 -10.75 -5.23
CA LEU A 526 -11.71 -10.08 -5.79
C LEU A 526 -12.54 -11.07 -6.62
N GLY A 527 -13.57 -11.63 -5.98
CA GLY A 527 -14.58 -12.44 -6.65
C GLY A 527 -15.80 -12.57 -5.75
N MET A 528 -16.78 -11.69 -5.92
CA MET A 528 -18.09 -11.82 -5.29
C MET A 528 -19.15 -11.51 -6.34
N PHE A 529 -19.57 -12.54 -7.09
CA PHE A 529 -20.91 -12.67 -7.65
C PHE A 529 -21.22 -14.16 -7.73
N GLY A 530 -22.26 -14.58 -7.02
CA GLY A 530 -22.79 -15.94 -7.11
C GLY A 530 -23.74 -16.07 -8.30
N ALA A 531 -23.71 -17.23 -8.94
CA ALA A 531 -24.85 -17.78 -9.66
C ALA A 531 -24.84 -19.29 -9.41
N ASP A 532 -25.92 -19.76 -8.78
CA ASP A 532 -26.21 -21.17 -8.53
C ASP A 532 -26.35 -21.95 -9.84
N ARG A 533 -25.78 -23.15 -9.91
CA ARG A 533 -26.39 -24.30 -10.60
C ARG A 533 -26.15 -25.59 -9.81
N HIS A 534 -27.26 -26.30 -9.61
CA HIS A 534 -27.41 -27.54 -8.85
C HIS A 534 -26.56 -28.72 -9.33
N GLY A 535 -26.21 -29.59 -8.38
CA GLY A 535 -26.22 -31.04 -8.59
C GLY A 535 -24.93 -31.78 -8.22
N SER A 536 -24.77 -32.19 -6.95
CA SER A 536 -24.45 -33.57 -6.50
C SER A 536 -23.91 -33.63 -5.05
N ARG A 537 -24.38 -34.62 -4.28
CA ARG A 537 -24.06 -34.92 -2.86
C ARG A 537 -22.71 -35.68 -2.72
N PRO A 538 -22.18 -35.88 -1.49
CA PRO A 538 -20.80 -35.58 -1.15
C PRO A 538 -19.88 -36.80 -1.10
N ALA A 539 -18.59 -36.60 -1.37
CA ALA A 539 -17.55 -37.59 -1.06
C ALA A 539 -16.65 -37.07 0.07
N SER A 540 -16.75 -37.77 1.20
CA SER A 540 -15.76 -38.02 2.25
C SER A 540 -14.59 -37.04 2.46
N LEU A 541 -14.59 -36.50 3.69
CA LEU A 541 -13.46 -35.93 4.40
C LEU A 541 -12.20 -36.83 4.32
N GLY A 542 -11.14 -36.28 3.75
CA GLY A 542 -9.77 -36.77 3.89
C GLY A 542 -8.91 -35.70 4.54
N LEU A 543 -8.72 -35.79 5.85
CA LEU A 543 -7.73 -35.03 6.61
C LEU A 543 -6.33 -35.52 6.19
N GLY A 544 -5.68 -34.77 5.31
CA GLY A 544 -4.26 -34.95 4.99
C GLY A 544 -3.41 -34.07 5.90
N LEU A 545 -2.98 -34.61 7.04
CA LEU A 545 -1.83 -34.08 7.77
C LEU A 545 -0.59 -34.18 6.88
N ALA A 546 0.02 -33.03 6.59
CA ALA A 546 1.43 -32.98 6.22
C ALA A 546 2.14 -32.06 7.22
N SER A 547 2.64 -32.69 8.29
CA SER A 547 3.74 -32.13 9.06
C SER A 547 4.96 -32.07 8.16
N ALA A 548 5.46 -30.86 7.93
CA ALA A 548 6.83 -30.64 7.48
C ALA A 548 7.47 -29.62 8.42
N SER A 549 7.89 -30.11 9.60
CA SER A 549 8.99 -29.50 10.31
C SER A 549 10.27 -29.90 9.57
N SER A 550 10.91 -28.94 8.92
CA SER A 550 12.31 -29.08 8.55
C SER A 550 12.95 -27.71 8.66
N ALA A 551 13.96 -27.63 9.53
CA ALA A 551 14.91 -26.54 9.55
C ALA A 551 15.36 -26.26 8.11
N GLU A 552 15.15 -25.02 7.64
CA GLU A 552 15.69 -24.56 6.37
C GLU A 552 17.21 -24.50 6.51
N SER A 553 17.88 -25.59 6.17
CA SER A 553 19.24 -25.51 5.64
C SER A 553 19.12 -24.77 4.31
N GLU A 554 19.65 -23.55 4.25
CA GLU A 554 19.69 -22.73 3.03
C GLU A 554 20.29 -23.56 1.88
N ARG A 555 19.45 -23.99 0.94
CA ARG A 555 19.95 -24.54 -0.33
C ARG A 555 20.61 -23.39 -1.10
N PRO A 556 21.83 -23.57 -1.64
CA PRO A 556 22.50 -22.52 -2.40
C PRO A 556 21.64 -22.11 -3.60
N ALA A 557 21.50 -20.80 -3.80
CA ALA A 557 20.66 -20.24 -4.86
C ALA A 557 21.19 -20.68 -6.25
N SER A 558 20.28 -21.05 -7.15
CA SER A 558 20.64 -21.41 -8.52
C SER A 558 21.25 -20.22 -9.28
N THR A 559 22.08 -20.48 -10.29
CA THR A 559 22.69 -19.44 -11.14
C THR A 559 21.67 -18.48 -11.74
N ALA A 560 20.50 -18.98 -12.16
CA ALA A 560 19.41 -18.16 -12.66
C ALA A 560 18.82 -17.22 -11.59
N GLN A 561 18.71 -17.67 -10.34
CA GLN A 561 18.25 -16.85 -9.22
C GLN A 561 19.30 -15.78 -8.85
N LEU A 562 20.59 -16.12 -8.87
CA LEU A 562 21.68 -15.18 -8.64
C LEU A 562 21.71 -14.09 -9.73
N GLN A 563 21.62 -14.48 -11.01
CA GLN A 563 21.53 -13.54 -12.13
C GLN A 563 20.29 -12.64 -12.05
N ARG A 564 19.15 -13.18 -11.62
CA ARG A 564 17.94 -12.40 -11.38
C ARG A 564 18.13 -11.40 -10.23
N ARG A 565 18.74 -11.81 -9.13
CA ARG A 565 19.06 -10.92 -7.99
C ARG A 565 20.01 -9.81 -8.39
N ALA A 566 21.09 -10.13 -9.10
CA ALA A 566 22.05 -9.16 -9.61
C ALA A 566 21.39 -8.12 -10.53
N ARG A 567 20.53 -8.56 -11.48
CA ARG A 567 19.77 -7.65 -12.35
C ARG A 567 18.86 -6.71 -11.57
N LEU A 568 18.13 -7.22 -10.58
CA LEU A 568 17.24 -6.39 -9.75
C LEU A 568 18.04 -5.41 -8.88
N ALA A 569 19.20 -5.81 -8.37
CA ALA A 569 20.10 -4.96 -7.59
C ALA A 569 20.71 -3.82 -8.42
N ALA A 570 20.91 -4.01 -9.72
CA ALA A 570 21.41 -2.99 -10.63
C ALA A 570 20.36 -1.94 -11.04
N LEU A 571 19.06 -2.21 -10.85
CA LEU A 571 17.99 -1.34 -11.35
C LEU A 571 18.05 0.13 -10.91
N PRO A 572 18.44 0.47 -9.66
CA PRO A 572 18.60 1.86 -9.25
C PRO A 572 19.53 2.67 -10.16
N SER A 573 20.59 2.06 -10.72
CA SER A 573 21.54 2.76 -11.60
C SER A 573 20.96 3.21 -12.95
N PHE A 574 19.77 2.71 -13.32
CA PHE A 574 19.09 3.14 -14.53
C PHE A 574 18.11 4.29 -14.29
N PHE A 575 17.88 4.69 -13.04
CA PHE A 575 17.04 5.84 -12.74
C PHE A 575 17.66 7.14 -13.29
N PRO A 576 16.82 8.15 -13.56
CA PRO A 576 17.29 9.41 -14.13
C PRO A 576 18.29 10.11 -13.21
N PRO A 577 19.28 10.83 -13.76
CA PRO A 577 20.20 11.64 -12.96
C PRO A 577 19.43 12.65 -12.10
N PRO A 578 19.75 12.78 -10.79
CA PRO A 578 19.03 13.67 -9.87
C PRO A 578 18.96 15.12 -10.34
N GLU A 579 19.97 15.60 -11.06
CA GLU A 579 20.08 16.97 -11.54
C GLU A 579 19.06 17.32 -12.63
N LEU A 580 18.55 16.31 -13.35
CA LEU A 580 17.54 16.50 -14.38
C LEU A 580 16.12 16.49 -13.82
N LEU A 581 15.91 15.94 -12.62
CA LEU A 581 14.57 15.73 -12.06
C LEU A 581 13.81 17.04 -11.83
N PRO A 582 14.39 18.12 -11.27
CA PRO A 582 13.71 19.40 -11.12
C PRO A 582 13.39 20.08 -12.45
N LEU A 583 14.13 19.75 -13.51
CA LEU A 583 13.92 20.32 -14.86
C LEU A 583 12.77 19.61 -15.61
N VAL A 584 12.58 18.32 -15.35
CA VAL A 584 11.58 17.49 -16.05
C VAL A 584 10.28 17.35 -15.26
N PHE A 585 10.35 17.38 -13.93
CA PHE A 585 9.21 17.29 -13.04
C PHE A 585 9.09 18.56 -12.21
N SER A 586 7.98 19.27 -12.37
CA SER A 586 7.67 20.48 -11.60
C SER A 586 7.41 20.21 -10.11
N ARG A 587 7.13 18.95 -9.74
CA ARG A 587 6.77 18.57 -8.37
C ARG A 587 7.84 17.68 -7.73
N PRO A 588 8.53 18.17 -6.68
CA PRO A 588 9.53 17.39 -5.96
C PRO A 588 9.01 16.06 -5.38
N ALA A 589 7.74 16.02 -4.97
CA ALA A 589 7.07 14.81 -4.46
C ALA A 589 7.19 13.58 -5.37
N VAL A 590 7.35 13.78 -6.69
CA VAL A 590 7.54 12.70 -7.67
C VAL A 590 8.79 11.87 -7.37
N TYR A 591 9.89 12.54 -6.97
CA TYR A 591 11.20 11.91 -6.84
C TYR A 591 11.78 11.94 -5.43
N SER A 592 11.32 12.82 -4.54
CA SER A 592 11.81 12.93 -3.15
C SER A 592 11.64 11.66 -2.32
N SER A 593 10.64 10.85 -2.67
CA SER A 593 10.33 9.57 -2.04
C SER A 593 10.99 8.35 -2.69
N CYS A 594 11.71 8.55 -3.80
CA CYS A 594 12.32 7.47 -4.56
C CYS A 594 13.69 7.11 -3.98
N GLU A 595 13.77 6.00 -3.25
CA GLU A 595 15.03 5.52 -2.66
C GLU A 595 16.09 5.22 -3.72
N ALA A 596 15.68 4.80 -4.93
CA ALA A 596 16.60 4.57 -6.04
C ALA A 596 17.31 5.86 -6.46
N VAL A 597 16.60 6.99 -6.48
CA VAL A 597 17.19 8.31 -6.78
C VAL A 597 18.07 8.78 -5.63
N ALA A 598 17.62 8.62 -4.39
CA ALA A 598 18.39 9.01 -3.20
C ALA A 598 19.71 8.22 -3.02
N ALA A 599 19.78 7.02 -3.59
CA ALA A 599 20.97 6.16 -3.55
C ALA A 599 21.97 6.44 -4.68
N LEU A 600 21.62 7.29 -5.66
CA LEU A 600 22.59 7.70 -6.69
C LEU A 600 23.65 8.59 -6.05
N PRO A 601 24.94 8.42 -6.41
CA PRO A 601 26.01 9.23 -5.85
C PRO A 601 25.72 10.71 -6.14
N GLY A 602 25.77 11.53 -5.09
CA GLY A 602 25.74 12.98 -5.23
C GLY A 602 27.06 13.41 -5.86
N GLU A 603 27.09 13.46 -7.20
CA GLU A 603 28.15 14.18 -7.89
C GLU A 603 28.00 15.66 -7.50
N GLY A 604 29.13 16.35 -7.30
CA GLY A 604 29.13 17.77 -6.93
C GLY A 604 28.35 18.64 -7.92
N PRO A 605 28.17 19.94 -7.63
CA PRO A 605 27.40 20.82 -8.51
C PRO A 605 27.94 20.76 -9.95
N LYS A 606 27.12 20.28 -10.87
CA LYS A 606 27.42 20.20 -12.31
C LYS A 606 27.31 21.57 -12.96
N SER A 607 28.23 21.86 -13.88
CA SER A 607 28.18 23.04 -14.72
C SER A 607 26.96 23.01 -15.65
N ALA A 608 26.56 24.18 -16.16
CA ALA A 608 25.43 24.28 -17.09
C ALA A 608 25.65 23.43 -18.36
N ALA A 609 26.89 23.36 -18.87
CA ALA A 609 27.26 22.54 -20.01
C ALA A 609 27.09 21.04 -19.74
N GLU A 610 27.48 20.57 -18.55
CA GLU A 610 27.30 19.16 -18.16
C GLU A 610 25.82 18.79 -18.03
N VAL A 611 24.99 19.68 -17.47
CA VAL A 611 23.53 19.47 -17.40
C VAL A 611 22.90 19.43 -18.81
N ASN A 612 23.32 20.32 -19.70
CA ASN A 612 22.87 20.34 -21.09
C ASN A 612 23.26 19.05 -21.84
N ALA A 613 24.48 18.55 -21.63
CA ALA A 613 24.93 17.27 -22.19
C ALA A 613 24.10 16.09 -21.66
N LEU A 614 23.78 16.06 -20.35
CA LEU A 614 22.93 15.05 -19.75
C LEU A 614 21.49 15.08 -20.30
N LEU A 615 20.92 16.27 -20.52
CA LEU A 615 19.60 16.42 -21.15
C LEU A 615 19.57 15.80 -22.55
N LEU A 616 20.57 16.11 -23.36
CA LEU A 616 20.69 15.56 -24.71
C LEU A 616 20.89 14.04 -24.70
N GLU A 617 21.74 13.52 -23.82
CA GLU A 617 21.98 12.09 -23.69
C GLU A 617 20.69 11.34 -23.32
N GLN A 618 19.94 11.84 -22.33
CA GLN A 618 18.69 11.21 -21.90
C GLN A 618 17.58 11.34 -22.97
N ALA A 619 17.57 12.44 -23.74
CA ALA A 619 16.68 12.59 -24.88
C ALA A 619 17.01 11.56 -25.98
N ALA A 620 18.29 11.27 -26.23
CA ALA A 620 18.71 10.23 -27.17
C ALA A 620 18.25 8.84 -26.71
N VAL A 621 18.44 8.50 -25.43
CA VAL A 621 17.95 7.25 -24.81
C VAL A 621 16.45 7.07 -25.04
N LEU A 622 15.66 8.10 -24.73
CA LEU A 622 14.22 8.04 -24.91
C LEU A 622 13.80 8.01 -26.38
N ARG A 623 14.53 8.68 -27.29
CA ARG A 623 14.30 8.56 -28.74
C ARG A 623 14.44 7.11 -29.20
N LEU A 624 15.54 6.43 -28.86
CA LEU A 624 15.74 5.03 -29.22
C LEU A 624 14.68 4.13 -28.57
N PHE A 625 14.30 4.40 -27.32
CA PHE A 625 13.25 3.65 -26.63
C PHE A 625 11.88 3.83 -27.31
N VAL A 626 11.50 5.05 -27.69
CA VAL A 626 10.26 5.32 -28.45
C VAL A 626 10.26 4.54 -29.76
N GLN A 627 11.38 4.45 -30.47
CA GLN A 627 11.47 3.61 -31.68
C GLN A 627 11.29 2.12 -31.35
N ARG A 628 11.90 1.64 -30.26
CA ARG A 628 11.71 0.26 -29.79
C ARG A 628 10.23 -0.04 -29.52
N THR A 629 9.44 0.92 -29.03
CA THR A 629 8.00 0.69 -28.80
C THR A 629 7.21 0.37 -30.08
N LYS A 630 7.72 0.75 -31.25
CA LYS A 630 7.12 0.46 -32.57
C LYS A 630 7.50 -0.93 -33.11
N SER A 631 8.40 -1.64 -32.45
CA SER A 631 8.88 -2.95 -32.91
C SER A 631 7.89 -4.08 -32.60
N TYR A 632 7.81 -5.09 -33.49
CA TYR A 632 6.97 -6.27 -33.27
C TYR A 632 7.26 -6.98 -31.93
N PRO A 633 8.52 -7.20 -31.50
CA PRO A 633 8.80 -7.82 -30.21
C PRO A 633 8.22 -7.03 -29.02
N PHE A 634 8.27 -5.70 -29.06
CA PHE A 634 7.70 -4.87 -28.01
C PHE A 634 6.17 -4.92 -28.04
N ALA A 635 5.55 -4.80 -29.21
CA ALA A 635 4.10 -4.92 -29.36
C ALA A 635 3.58 -6.28 -28.86
N LYS A 636 4.31 -7.37 -29.16
CA LYS A 636 3.99 -8.72 -28.65
C LYS A 636 4.11 -8.81 -27.13
N TRP A 637 5.13 -8.19 -26.53
CA TRP A 637 5.27 -8.12 -25.08
C TRP A 637 4.15 -7.29 -24.43
N ALA A 638 3.84 -6.13 -25.01
CA ALA A 638 2.81 -5.21 -24.53
C ALA A 638 1.40 -5.82 -24.56
N THR A 639 1.09 -6.60 -25.60
CA THR A 639 -0.21 -7.26 -25.75
C THR A 639 -0.36 -8.55 -24.92
N GLY A 640 0.75 -9.21 -24.61
CA GLY A 640 0.76 -10.43 -23.79
C GLY A 640 0.94 -10.22 -22.29
N GLY A 641 1.18 -8.98 -21.83
CA GLY A 641 1.52 -8.65 -20.45
C GLY A 641 0.36 -8.08 -19.63
N SER A 642 0.53 -8.05 -18.30
CA SER A 642 -0.41 -7.41 -17.35
C SER A 642 -0.26 -5.88 -17.27
N VAL A 643 0.40 -5.27 -18.26
CA VAL A 643 0.81 -3.86 -18.28
C VAL A 643 0.19 -3.20 -19.50
N ASN A 644 -0.36 -2.00 -19.33
CA ASN A 644 -0.85 -1.24 -20.47
C ASN A 644 0.33 -0.70 -21.30
N GLY A 645 0.62 -1.33 -22.44
CA GLY A 645 1.69 -0.89 -23.34
C GLY A 645 1.49 0.52 -23.89
N GLU A 646 0.24 0.96 -24.02
CA GLU A 646 -0.11 2.33 -24.45
C GLU A 646 0.39 3.37 -23.44
N ASP A 647 0.25 3.09 -22.15
CA ASP A 647 0.74 3.98 -21.09
C ASP A 647 2.27 4.09 -21.09
N VAL A 648 2.97 3.00 -21.43
CA VAL A 648 4.45 3.02 -21.56
C VAL A 648 4.86 3.90 -22.74
N CYS A 649 4.19 3.75 -23.88
CA CYS A 649 4.46 4.57 -25.07
C CYS A 649 4.18 6.05 -24.81
N THR A 650 3.02 6.34 -24.20
CA THR A 650 2.59 7.70 -23.84
C THR A 650 3.58 8.36 -22.89
N ALA A 651 4.02 7.64 -21.85
CA ALA A 651 5.00 8.16 -20.90
C ALA A 651 6.36 8.43 -21.55
N ALA A 652 6.85 7.53 -22.40
CA ALA A 652 8.12 7.71 -23.10
C ALA A 652 8.10 8.95 -24.03
N ALA A 653 7.01 9.15 -24.78
CA ALA A 653 6.82 10.34 -25.61
C ALA A 653 6.74 11.64 -24.78
N ALA A 654 5.96 11.63 -23.69
CA ALA A 654 5.82 12.79 -22.81
C ALA A 654 7.14 13.18 -22.12
N LEU A 655 7.96 12.21 -21.73
CA LEU A 655 9.30 12.45 -21.20
C LEU A 655 10.25 13.03 -22.25
N LEU A 656 10.28 12.46 -23.46
CA LEU A 656 11.11 12.97 -24.55
C LEU A 656 10.76 14.43 -24.88
N GLN A 657 9.48 14.76 -24.93
CA GLN A 657 9.03 16.13 -25.17
C GLN A 657 9.49 17.10 -24.05
N ARG A 658 9.37 16.69 -22.77
CA ARG A 658 9.80 17.53 -21.64
C ARG A 658 11.31 17.72 -21.58
N LEU A 659 12.10 16.69 -21.88
CA LEU A 659 13.56 16.82 -21.95
C LEU A 659 14.00 17.80 -23.05
N ARG A 660 13.37 17.71 -24.23
CA ARG A 660 13.62 18.66 -25.33
C ARG A 660 13.25 20.08 -24.94
N ARG A 661 12.09 20.27 -24.29
CA ARG A 661 11.66 21.58 -23.79
C ARG A 661 12.63 22.15 -22.77
N ALA A 662 13.00 21.38 -21.76
CA ALA A 662 13.94 21.81 -20.73
C ALA A 662 15.31 22.20 -21.31
N TYR A 663 15.76 21.51 -22.36
CA TYR A 663 16.98 21.88 -23.08
C TYR A 663 16.82 23.21 -23.85
N SER A 664 15.73 23.39 -24.59
CA SER A 664 15.45 24.65 -25.31
C SER A 664 15.35 25.85 -24.37
N GLU A 665 14.59 25.74 -23.27
CA GLU A 665 14.42 26.80 -22.27
C GLU A 665 15.77 27.20 -21.64
N ARG A 666 16.68 26.24 -21.42
CA ARG A 666 18.01 26.52 -20.89
C ARG A 666 18.93 27.22 -21.89
N ILE A 667 18.88 26.84 -23.17
CA ILE A 667 19.65 27.54 -24.20
C ILE A 667 19.16 28.97 -24.36
N GLU A 668 17.84 29.19 -24.39
CA GLU A 668 17.26 30.54 -24.46
C GLU A 668 17.71 31.39 -23.25
N TRP A 669 17.68 30.82 -22.05
CA TRP A 669 18.17 31.48 -20.83
C TRP A 669 19.67 31.82 -20.86
N ASP A 670 20.50 30.93 -21.40
CA ASP A 670 21.94 31.13 -21.57
C ASP A 670 22.26 32.19 -22.65
N ILE A 671 21.43 32.30 -23.69
CA ILE A 671 21.57 33.30 -24.78
C ILE A 671 21.11 34.69 -24.32
N ASP A 672 20.02 34.78 -23.55
CA ASP A 672 19.38 36.04 -23.16
C ASP A 672 19.88 36.63 -21.82
N GLY A 673 20.94 36.06 -21.24
CA GLY A 673 21.60 36.60 -20.05
C GLY A 673 20.72 36.59 -18.79
N GLY A 674 19.81 35.62 -18.67
CA GLY A 674 19.03 35.37 -17.45
C GLY A 674 17.87 36.34 -17.17
N ARG A 675 17.24 36.94 -18.18
CA ARG A 675 15.96 37.66 -18.00
C ARG A 675 14.76 36.71 -18.16
N PRO A 676 13.74 36.78 -17.29
CA PRO A 676 12.52 36.00 -17.47
C PRO A 676 11.74 36.52 -18.67
N VAL A 677 11.37 35.64 -19.60
CA VAL A 677 10.37 35.92 -20.62
C VAL A 677 9.00 35.67 -19.99
N ASP A 678 8.38 36.76 -19.57
CA ASP A 678 6.98 37.02 -19.20
C ASP A 678 6.32 36.23 -18.05
N ALA A 679 5.88 37.02 -17.06
CA ALA A 679 4.95 36.70 -15.98
C ALA A 679 3.50 36.90 -16.41
#